data_AF-A0A4Q7LWS0-F1
#
_entry.id   AF-A0A4Q7LWS0-F1
#
_cell.length_a   1.000
_cell.length_b   1.000
_cell.length_c   1.000
_cell.angle_alpha   90.00
_cell.angle_beta   90.00
_cell.angle_gamma   90.00
#
_symmetry.space_group_name_H-M   'P 1'
#
loop_
_entity.id
_entity.type
_entity.pdbx_description
1 polymer ?
#
loop_
_entity_poly.entity_id
_entity_poly.type
_entity_poly.pdbx_seq_one_letter_code
_entity_poly.pdbx_strand_id
1 'polypeptide(L)'
;MPDLMSPQTVLTPGDAASQLQSRGLDALGLVAPALATGWATSTPAGADLDADALRLTLNGPRAPFNALGRTLAAAPLYADASGAPLAGPVRELRLHPESARRLARLVEQRLGAPLIRPVPVAMLVHGVPAPPAAPQPVDLFEAGAPLGLPGSLAISFHDARGLPICPLAVAALFADLLSAFPALGHGDATMPARGASGGIDGIVASSPAAVRLHVVDPHGRVFVPTRPEARLKVVASTGVEVQPVPDGGLLTLATGLSLGRATADAAADTAAAHPLHWGWGHHSTLARTALSPPALPAGVNLPRQFLRVVAVDLAWHLRGNRGDSVIANVPGDDGAVPDFALPVVRNAVPNFDYLSDGMDVLGAFAQAATAFPPAGVDVLALLCSPAIDPALALPPGPGAAGSWPAFPAPNPGAGLPASADATTGLAAAFRAPGDAPDARLDVVVDIAADAVPAGTHLRVYPRRFVQIDAIDGEQPSFIRADGGAAIAQAGQPSRMLLRNPYTLASAAPLPSPALLLVDVVAVGRDGQRRLHSGIELTVSATTTSFTPDPAAFGGEALLQRPAVAALLAAFGSTAVAPASLFGIAPPTPPIGGAPGNFLDLIRRLANETSAPRIGPHLPTQGRFDTVLALGAAPAAGQPLAWQAVLTGARWTEESRSARPERADPGNPPGPDLHAAGVRVDGQLAQDLALHALKRAQPVIPLGATTPGWLVAMGGATWNDAPADASGTVSAVMLETIAAFCDSPELGLSAIPIPQPADSIQGAVNALAGLLGVSAPTLNLANEARLKRALQREMVTARRGQRDALWSLLRAVEQAREFVYLEGPAFARTARPSGTPLAHEVDLVERLRARLAANPRLKVMVCVPRWPDVDPALAPWVRTALAHRKSAIETLTSQDRQRVAAFHPIGFPGRPAVLRSTVVIVDDVYALVGTSHWRRRGLTFDGGCDIASIDRQLDARGRSTGIVRFRQELMAAKLGIALPAGPADSTALWTRLAEPEAAFDLLADLLAQGGLGRCSPVWAGPSDTRVIAQTDARADPDGVDADGTRLFSDLVGLLGSA
;
A
#
# COMPACT_ATOMS: atom_id res chain seq x y z
N MET A 1 -14.51 1.77 -54.68
CA MET A 1 -14.15 0.40 -54.29
C MET A 1 -12.98 0.50 -53.32
N PRO A 2 -13.07 -0.06 -52.12
CA PRO A 2 -11.96 -0.06 -51.17
C PRO A 2 -10.89 -1.05 -51.63
N ASP A 3 -9.62 -0.65 -51.52
CA ASP A 3 -8.46 -1.50 -51.80
C ASP A 3 -8.54 -2.80 -50.99
N LEU A 4 -8.40 -3.92 -51.70
CA LEU A 4 -8.25 -5.25 -51.15
C LEU A 4 -7.07 -5.25 -50.18
N MET A 5 -7.33 -5.66 -48.94
CA MET A 5 -6.30 -5.98 -47.96
C MET A 5 -5.22 -6.87 -48.62
N SER A 6 -3.95 -6.52 -48.43
CA SER A 6 -2.82 -7.38 -48.78
C SER A 6 -3.05 -8.79 -48.23
N PRO A 7 -2.72 -9.85 -48.97
CA PRO A 7 -2.96 -11.22 -48.53
C PRO A 7 -2.27 -11.45 -47.18
N GLN A 8 -3.06 -11.77 -46.14
CA GLN A 8 -2.53 -12.24 -44.87
C GLN A 8 -1.91 -13.61 -45.12
N THR A 9 -0.59 -13.68 -45.22
CA THR A 9 0.15 -14.94 -45.26
C THR A 9 -0.05 -15.62 -43.92
N VAL A 10 -0.84 -16.70 -43.90
CA VAL A 10 -0.93 -17.59 -42.74
C VAL A 10 0.43 -18.23 -42.57
N LEU A 11 1.15 -17.86 -41.51
CA LEU A 11 2.46 -18.42 -41.19
C LEU A 11 2.27 -19.90 -40.84
N THR A 12 2.53 -20.81 -41.78
CA THR A 12 2.43 -22.25 -41.48
C THR A 12 3.64 -22.69 -40.65
N PRO A 13 3.55 -23.78 -39.88
CA PRO A 13 4.71 -24.34 -39.19
C PRO A 13 5.89 -24.67 -40.15
N GLY A 14 5.58 -25.07 -41.39
CA GLY A 14 6.58 -25.30 -42.44
C GLY A 14 7.27 -24.01 -42.89
N ASP A 15 6.51 -22.93 -43.10
CA ASP A 15 7.07 -21.62 -43.44
C ASP A 15 7.91 -21.05 -42.29
N ALA A 16 7.44 -21.19 -41.04
CA ALA A 16 8.18 -20.77 -39.85
C ALA A 16 9.50 -21.53 -39.73
N ALA A 17 9.50 -22.85 -39.95
CA ALA A 17 10.71 -23.67 -39.96
C ALA A 17 11.67 -23.26 -41.08
N SER A 18 11.15 -23.04 -42.30
CA SER A 18 11.95 -22.59 -43.44
C SER A 18 12.54 -21.20 -43.23
N GLN A 19 11.79 -20.27 -42.61
CA GLN A 19 12.30 -18.94 -42.28
C GLN A 19 13.35 -19.00 -41.18
N LEU A 20 13.15 -19.79 -40.12
CA LEU A 20 14.18 -20.00 -39.09
C LEU A 20 15.44 -20.67 -39.65
N GLN A 21 15.32 -21.61 -40.59
CA GLN A 21 16.47 -22.25 -41.23
C GLN A 21 17.23 -21.30 -42.17
N SER A 22 16.50 -20.46 -42.92
CA SER A 22 17.11 -19.57 -43.93
C SER A 22 17.58 -18.23 -43.36
N ARG A 23 16.91 -17.70 -42.33
CA ARG A 23 17.16 -16.38 -41.73
C ARG A 23 17.58 -16.43 -40.26
N GLY A 24 17.69 -17.61 -39.66
CA GLY A 24 18.06 -17.74 -38.25
C GLY A 24 17.09 -17.00 -37.32
N LEU A 25 17.65 -16.31 -36.32
CA LEU A 25 16.85 -15.54 -35.36
C LEU A 25 16.16 -14.30 -35.98
N ASP A 26 16.63 -13.83 -37.14
CA ASP A 26 16.01 -12.68 -37.83
C ASP A 26 14.60 -12.99 -38.32
N ALA A 27 14.26 -14.27 -38.52
CA ALA A 27 12.90 -14.72 -38.78
C ALA A 27 11.90 -14.33 -37.66
N LEU A 28 12.40 -14.14 -36.44
CA LEU A 28 11.60 -13.71 -35.28
C LEU A 28 11.48 -12.18 -35.18
N GLY A 29 12.15 -11.42 -36.05
CA GLY A 29 12.09 -9.96 -36.08
C GLY A 29 12.44 -9.30 -34.74
N LEU A 30 11.71 -8.22 -34.40
CA LEU A 30 11.98 -7.39 -33.21
C LEU A 30 11.86 -8.11 -31.87
N VAL A 31 11.19 -9.27 -31.81
CA VAL A 31 11.02 -9.99 -30.55
C VAL A 31 12.23 -10.85 -30.18
N ALA A 32 13.20 -11.03 -31.09
CA ALA A 32 14.49 -11.65 -30.81
C ALA A 32 15.59 -10.60 -30.63
N PRO A 33 16.49 -10.76 -29.65
CA PRO A 33 17.66 -9.91 -29.54
C PRO A 33 18.64 -10.21 -30.67
N ALA A 34 19.02 -9.18 -31.42
CA ALA A 34 20.14 -9.18 -32.36
C ALA A 34 21.09 -8.05 -31.99
N LEU A 35 22.41 -8.30 -32.02
CA LEU A 35 23.46 -7.41 -31.52
C LEU A 35 24.44 -7.06 -32.64
N ALA A 36 24.89 -5.80 -32.67
CA ALA A 36 25.82 -5.30 -33.66
C ALA A 36 27.29 -5.60 -33.30
N THR A 37 28.13 -5.93 -34.29
CA THR A 37 29.59 -6.10 -34.08
C THR A 37 30.36 -4.78 -34.08
N GLY A 38 29.74 -3.67 -34.50
CA GLY A 38 30.34 -2.33 -34.47
C GLY A 38 29.31 -1.24 -34.21
N TRP A 39 29.68 -0.22 -33.42
CA TRP A 39 28.79 0.86 -33.00
C TRP A 39 29.16 2.23 -33.57
N ALA A 40 30.33 2.35 -34.19
CA ALA A 40 30.87 3.62 -34.66
C ALA A 40 31.67 3.41 -35.96
N THR A 41 32.02 4.50 -36.64
CA THR A 41 32.90 4.46 -37.83
C THR A 41 34.39 4.42 -37.47
N SER A 42 34.74 4.75 -36.23
CA SER A 42 36.10 4.73 -35.71
C SER A 42 36.13 4.38 -34.22
N THR A 43 37.25 3.82 -33.76
CA THR A 43 37.43 3.49 -32.33
C THR A 43 37.51 4.77 -31.49
N PRO A 44 36.70 4.92 -30.41
CA PRO A 44 36.79 6.05 -29.50
C PRO A 44 38.11 6.03 -28.72
N ALA A 45 38.62 7.20 -28.37
CA ALA A 45 39.75 7.37 -27.47
C ALA A 45 39.29 7.35 -26.00
N GLY A 46 40.21 7.17 -25.06
CA GLY A 46 39.88 7.17 -23.63
C GLY A 46 39.24 8.47 -23.13
N ALA A 47 39.55 9.61 -23.78
CA ALA A 47 38.96 10.91 -23.46
C ALA A 47 37.50 11.07 -23.94
N ASP A 48 37.03 10.19 -24.83
CA ASP A 48 35.64 10.21 -25.32
C ASP A 48 34.66 9.60 -24.31
N LEU A 49 35.16 8.96 -23.25
CA LEU A 49 34.37 8.45 -22.13
C LEU A 49 34.19 9.55 -21.08
N ASP A 50 32.97 10.05 -20.96
CA ASP A 50 32.55 10.79 -19.78
C ASP A 50 32.11 9.78 -18.70
N ALA A 51 33.08 9.49 -17.84
CA ALA A 51 32.94 8.60 -16.71
C ALA A 51 31.76 8.99 -15.80
N ASP A 52 31.66 10.26 -15.45
CA ASP A 52 30.76 10.73 -14.39
C ASP A 52 29.34 10.95 -14.92
N ALA A 53 29.19 11.26 -16.20
CA ALA A 53 27.89 11.27 -16.87
C ALA A 53 27.44 9.87 -17.36
N LEU A 54 28.31 8.85 -17.29
CA LEU A 54 28.10 7.53 -17.88
C LEU A 54 27.77 7.61 -19.39
N ARG A 55 28.53 8.44 -20.13
CA ARG A 55 28.36 8.67 -21.57
C ARG A 55 29.62 8.32 -22.35
N LEU A 56 29.43 7.91 -23.59
CA LEU A 56 30.51 7.63 -24.53
C LEU A 56 30.28 8.40 -25.82
N THR A 57 31.26 9.18 -26.26
CA THR A 57 31.20 9.90 -27.53
C THR A 57 31.63 8.97 -28.67
N LEU A 58 30.78 8.81 -29.67
CA LEU A 58 31.02 7.99 -30.85
C LEU A 58 30.95 8.83 -32.12
N ASN A 59 31.87 8.58 -33.05
CA ASN A 59 31.82 9.13 -34.40
C ASN A 59 30.94 8.23 -35.29
N GLY A 60 29.90 8.81 -35.90
CA GLY A 60 28.96 8.08 -36.75
C GLY A 60 28.28 6.92 -36.01
N PRO A 61 27.48 7.19 -34.96
CA PRO A 61 26.88 6.15 -34.14
C PRO A 61 25.95 5.24 -34.95
N ARG A 62 25.96 3.95 -34.60
CA ARG A 62 25.15 2.88 -35.19
C ARG A 62 24.25 2.24 -34.13
N ALA A 63 23.15 1.63 -34.58
CA ALA A 63 22.25 0.92 -33.67
C ALA A 63 22.97 -0.29 -33.04
N PRO A 64 23.00 -0.43 -31.70
CA PRO A 64 23.71 -1.53 -31.04
C PRO A 64 22.93 -2.84 -31.06
N PHE A 65 21.61 -2.77 -31.30
CA PHE A 65 20.67 -3.88 -31.35
C PHE A 65 19.46 -3.54 -32.21
N ASN A 66 18.65 -4.54 -32.57
CA ASN A 66 17.35 -4.33 -33.21
C ASN A 66 16.43 -3.51 -32.29
N ALA A 67 15.95 -2.36 -32.75
CA ALA A 67 15.27 -1.38 -31.90
C ALA A 67 14.08 -0.70 -32.58
N LEU A 68 13.15 -0.26 -31.74
CA LEU A 68 12.18 0.78 -32.05
C LEU A 68 12.85 2.14 -31.80
N GLY A 69 12.91 2.98 -32.82
CA GLY A 69 13.59 4.27 -32.80
C GLY A 69 12.63 5.45 -32.87
N ARG A 70 12.88 6.50 -32.10
CA ARG A 70 12.18 7.80 -32.23
C ARG A 70 13.01 8.95 -31.66
N THR A 71 12.86 10.14 -32.22
CA THR A 71 13.41 11.35 -31.61
C THR A 71 12.41 11.91 -30.60
N LEU A 72 12.87 12.13 -29.38
CA LEU A 72 12.11 12.73 -28.30
C LEU A 72 12.59 14.16 -28.08
N ALA A 73 11.67 15.10 -27.83
CA ALA A 73 12.02 16.47 -27.41
C ALA A 73 12.55 16.51 -25.97
N ALA A 74 12.13 15.55 -25.14
CA ALA A 74 12.63 15.29 -23.79
C ALA A 74 12.45 13.79 -23.47
N ALA A 75 13.31 13.25 -22.61
CA ALA A 75 13.35 11.82 -22.31
C ALA A 75 13.22 11.53 -20.81
N PRO A 76 12.10 11.95 -20.18
CA PRO A 76 11.95 11.86 -18.72
C PRO A 76 11.88 10.43 -18.20
N LEU A 77 11.54 9.45 -19.06
CA LEU A 77 11.63 8.02 -18.72
C LEU A 77 13.06 7.64 -18.28
N TYR A 78 14.06 8.35 -18.75
CA TYR A 78 15.47 8.08 -18.50
C TYR A 78 16.05 9.11 -17.53
N ALA A 79 17.04 8.68 -16.75
CA ALA A 79 17.76 9.55 -15.84
C ALA A 79 19.24 9.65 -16.16
N ASP A 80 19.86 10.74 -15.74
CA ASP A 80 21.31 10.87 -15.68
C ASP A 80 21.91 10.05 -14.52
N ALA A 81 23.24 10.14 -14.34
CA ALA A 81 23.96 9.43 -13.30
C ALA A 81 23.53 9.82 -11.87
N SER A 82 22.97 11.03 -11.68
CA SER A 82 22.42 11.48 -10.39
C SER A 82 21.02 10.88 -10.10
N GLY A 83 20.38 10.31 -11.11
CA GLY A 83 18.99 9.83 -11.06
C GLY A 83 17.96 10.91 -11.40
N ALA A 84 18.40 12.12 -11.79
CA ALA A 84 17.53 13.18 -12.27
C ALA A 84 17.02 12.89 -13.70
N PRO A 85 15.76 13.21 -14.02
CA PRO A 85 15.21 12.95 -15.36
C PRO A 85 15.97 13.73 -16.43
N LEU A 86 16.23 13.09 -17.57
CA LEU A 86 16.95 13.72 -18.68
C LEU A 86 16.08 14.79 -19.35
N ALA A 87 16.67 15.98 -19.48
CA ALA A 87 16.09 17.11 -20.21
C ALA A 87 16.72 17.24 -21.61
N GLY A 88 15.92 17.71 -22.56
CA GLY A 88 16.36 18.03 -23.92
C GLY A 88 16.28 16.87 -24.91
N PRO A 89 16.56 17.16 -26.20
CA PRO A 89 16.25 16.22 -27.26
C PRO A 89 17.22 15.06 -27.31
N VAL A 90 16.67 13.86 -27.54
CA VAL A 90 17.45 12.63 -27.72
C VAL A 90 16.86 11.78 -28.84
N ARG A 91 17.71 10.98 -29.51
CA ARG A 91 17.25 9.85 -30.31
C ARG A 91 17.24 8.62 -29.42
N GLU A 92 16.04 8.10 -29.12
CA GLU A 92 15.84 6.87 -28.37
C GLU A 92 15.86 5.68 -29.33
N LEU A 93 16.58 4.63 -28.95
CA LEU A 93 16.55 3.29 -29.55
C LEU A 93 16.20 2.30 -28.45
N ARG A 94 14.98 1.78 -28.45
CA ARG A 94 14.44 0.92 -27.39
C ARG A 94 14.24 -0.50 -27.91
N LEU A 95 14.68 -1.49 -27.12
CA LEU A 95 14.36 -2.89 -27.37
C LEU A 95 12.84 -3.12 -27.29
N HIS A 96 12.33 -3.99 -28.14
CA HIS A 96 10.99 -4.53 -27.93
C HIS A 96 10.92 -5.22 -26.55
N PRO A 97 9.81 -5.10 -25.78
CA PRO A 97 9.73 -5.66 -24.42
C PRO A 97 10.09 -7.15 -24.32
N GLU A 98 9.64 -7.98 -25.27
CA GLU A 98 10.02 -9.41 -25.31
C GLU A 98 11.50 -9.63 -25.64
N SER A 99 12.11 -8.78 -26.47
CA SER A 99 13.55 -8.85 -26.77
C SER A 99 14.38 -8.49 -25.54
N ALA A 100 13.99 -7.44 -24.80
CA ALA A 100 14.61 -7.08 -23.54
C ALA A 100 14.52 -8.22 -22.50
N ARG A 101 13.36 -8.88 -22.40
CA ARG A 101 13.16 -10.05 -21.52
C ARG A 101 14.05 -11.22 -21.91
N ARG A 102 14.16 -11.53 -23.20
CA ARG A 102 15.04 -12.60 -23.71
C ARG A 102 16.51 -12.27 -23.50
N LEU A 103 16.93 -11.03 -23.75
CA LEU A 103 18.29 -10.57 -23.48
C LEU A 103 18.63 -10.74 -21.99
N ALA A 104 17.75 -10.33 -21.08
CA ALA A 104 17.97 -10.51 -19.64
C ALA A 104 18.15 -11.99 -19.26
N ARG A 105 17.33 -12.89 -19.80
CA ARG A 105 17.49 -14.34 -19.60
C ARG A 105 18.81 -14.88 -20.16
N LEU A 106 19.25 -14.43 -21.33
CA LEU A 106 20.53 -14.82 -21.91
C LEU A 106 21.71 -14.34 -21.06
N VAL A 107 21.64 -13.10 -20.55
CA VAL A 107 22.66 -12.55 -19.66
C VAL A 107 22.71 -13.33 -18.35
N GLU A 108 21.57 -13.66 -17.75
CA GLU A 108 21.51 -14.51 -16.55
C GLU A 108 22.09 -15.89 -16.80
N GLN A 109 21.73 -16.53 -17.92
CA GLN A 109 22.28 -17.82 -18.31
C GLN A 109 23.80 -17.75 -18.51
N ARG A 110 24.32 -16.64 -19.05
CA ARG A 110 25.75 -16.45 -19.33
C ARG A 110 26.57 -16.11 -18.09
N LEU A 111 26.04 -15.26 -17.20
CA LEU A 111 26.78 -14.69 -16.07
C LEU A 111 26.46 -15.35 -14.72
N GLY A 112 25.45 -16.23 -14.68
CA GLY A 112 24.98 -16.91 -13.48
C GLY A 112 23.73 -16.26 -12.88
N ALA A 113 22.93 -17.11 -12.20
CA ALA A 113 21.76 -16.68 -11.44
C ALA A 113 22.12 -16.54 -9.94
N PRO A 114 21.56 -15.55 -9.23
CA PRO A 114 20.68 -14.50 -9.75
C PRO A 114 21.44 -13.42 -10.55
N LEU A 115 20.76 -12.81 -11.53
CA LEU A 115 21.32 -11.71 -12.32
C LEU A 115 21.44 -10.41 -11.52
N ILE A 116 22.67 -10.01 -11.15
CA ILE A 116 22.90 -8.76 -10.41
C ILE A 116 23.27 -7.55 -11.29
N ARG A 117 23.68 -7.80 -12.55
CA ARG A 117 24.17 -6.78 -13.47
C ARG A 117 22.99 -6.14 -14.22
N PRO A 118 22.91 -4.80 -14.31
CA PRO A 118 21.87 -4.15 -15.10
C PRO A 118 21.97 -4.55 -16.57
N VAL A 119 20.82 -4.80 -17.21
CA VAL A 119 20.73 -5.15 -18.64
C VAL A 119 20.20 -3.94 -19.41
N PRO A 120 20.86 -3.52 -20.50
CA PRO A 120 20.40 -2.40 -21.30
C PRO A 120 19.09 -2.74 -22.01
N VAL A 121 18.10 -1.87 -21.91
CA VAL A 121 16.84 -1.94 -22.67
C VAL A 121 16.71 -0.81 -23.69
N ALA A 122 17.54 0.23 -23.57
CA ALA A 122 17.56 1.35 -24.48
C ALA A 122 18.96 1.97 -24.61
N MET A 123 19.23 2.54 -25.78
CA MET A 123 20.32 3.48 -26.04
C MET A 123 19.74 4.85 -26.38
N LEU A 124 20.32 5.91 -25.81
CA LEU A 124 20.02 7.29 -26.17
C LEU A 124 21.21 7.91 -26.90
N VAL A 125 20.94 8.66 -27.96
CA VAL A 125 21.91 9.56 -28.59
C VAL A 125 21.57 11.00 -28.22
N HIS A 126 22.53 11.70 -27.65
CA HIS A 126 22.40 13.07 -27.12
C HIS A 126 22.85 14.10 -28.13
N GLY A 127 22.45 15.36 -27.94
CA GLY A 127 22.87 16.47 -28.79
C GLY A 127 22.24 16.45 -30.19
N VAL A 128 21.10 15.76 -30.34
CA VAL A 128 20.34 15.75 -31.59
C VAL A 128 19.40 16.96 -31.67
N PRO A 129 19.00 17.41 -32.88
CA PRO A 129 17.99 18.44 -33.03
C PRO A 129 16.63 18.00 -32.43
N ALA A 130 15.86 18.97 -31.95
CA ALA A 130 14.49 18.72 -31.51
C ALA A 130 13.63 18.15 -32.66
N PRO A 131 12.75 17.19 -32.38
CA PRO A 131 11.85 16.67 -33.41
C PRO A 131 10.87 17.77 -33.85
N PRO A 132 10.35 17.70 -35.09
CA PRO A 132 9.21 18.51 -35.50
C PRO A 132 8.01 18.33 -34.55
N ALA A 133 7.14 19.32 -34.47
CA ALA A 133 5.94 19.26 -33.61
C ALA A 133 4.93 18.16 -34.00
N ALA A 134 5.03 17.62 -35.23
CA ALA A 134 4.18 16.53 -35.70
C ALA A 134 4.60 15.18 -35.08
N PRO A 135 3.65 14.27 -34.80
CA PRO A 135 3.95 12.92 -34.32
C PRO A 135 4.96 12.23 -35.25
N GLN A 136 6.07 11.78 -34.69
CA GLN A 136 7.07 11.04 -35.44
C GLN A 136 6.67 9.57 -35.54
N PRO A 137 6.74 8.94 -36.73
CA PRO A 137 6.60 7.50 -36.83
C PRO A 137 7.70 6.82 -36.00
N VAL A 138 7.38 5.63 -35.50
CA VAL A 138 8.39 4.78 -34.86
C VAL A 138 9.17 4.10 -35.98
N ASP A 139 10.47 4.38 -36.04
CA ASP A 139 11.39 3.80 -37.01
C ASP A 139 11.86 2.43 -36.53
N LEU A 140 12.05 1.49 -37.46
CA LEU A 140 12.69 0.21 -37.17
C LEU A 140 14.17 0.32 -37.49
N PHE A 141 15.01 0.05 -36.50
CA PHE A 141 16.46 -0.01 -36.67
C PHE A 141 16.93 -1.44 -36.52
N GLU A 142 17.61 -1.96 -37.54
CA GLU A 142 18.38 -3.20 -37.44
C GLU A 142 19.71 -2.94 -36.72
N ALA A 143 20.23 -3.95 -36.03
CA ALA A 143 21.52 -3.90 -35.39
C ALA A 143 22.62 -3.57 -36.41
N GLY A 144 23.46 -2.57 -36.12
CA GLY A 144 24.55 -2.12 -36.99
C GLY A 144 24.15 -1.04 -38.00
N ALA A 145 22.85 -0.77 -38.18
CA ALA A 145 22.38 0.27 -39.09
C ALA A 145 22.90 1.67 -38.68
N PRO A 146 23.38 2.49 -39.64
CA PRO A 146 23.77 3.87 -39.36
C PRO A 146 22.56 4.69 -38.94
N LEU A 147 22.71 5.52 -37.90
CA LEU A 147 21.61 6.33 -37.39
C LEU A 147 21.32 7.58 -38.24
N GLY A 148 22.10 7.84 -39.29
CA GLY A 148 21.95 9.01 -40.15
C GLY A 148 22.26 10.34 -39.46
N LEU A 149 22.99 10.31 -38.34
CA LEU A 149 23.35 11.49 -37.56
C LEU A 149 24.82 11.85 -37.83
N PRO A 150 25.11 13.05 -38.37
CA PRO A 150 26.49 13.45 -38.69
C PRO A 150 27.27 13.82 -37.42
N GLY A 151 28.57 13.51 -37.42
CA GLY A 151 29.53 13.97 -36.41
C GLY A 151 29.73 13.02 -35.21
N SER A 152 30.42 13.56 -34.20
CA SER A 152 30.67 12.88 -32.92
C SER A 152 29.57 13.20 -31.93
N LEU A 153 28.85 12.17 -31.47
CA LEU A 153 27.70 12.32 -30.59
C LEU A 153 27.85 11.43 -29.35
N ALA A 154 27.43 11.96 -28.20
CA ALA A 154 27.42 11.20 -26.96
C ALA A 154 26.25 10.21 -26.93
N ILE A 155 26.52 9.00 -26.46
CA ILE A 155 25.52 7.97 -26.22
C ILE A 155 25.47 7.57 -24.75
N SER A 156 24.31 7.12 -24.29
CA SER A 156 24.13 6.45 -22.99
C SER A 156 23.24 5.22 -23.13
N PHE A 157 23.43 4.23 -22.26
CA PHE A 157 22.58 3.05 -22.15
C PHE A 157 21.77 3.09 -20.87
N HIS A 158 20.55 2.57 -20.90
CA HIS A 158 19.64 2.58 -19.76
C HIS A 158 18.98 1.23 -19.54
N ASP A 159 18.72 0.88 -18.29
CA ASP A 159 17.97 -0.32 -17.90
C ASP A 159 16.44 -0.12 -17.90
N ALA A 160 15.71 -1.14 -17.45
CA ALA A 160 14.26 -1.14 -17.36
C ALA A 160 13.68 -0.08 -16.40
N ARG A 161 14.47 0.40 -15.44
CA ARG A 161 14.13 1.54 -14.56
C ARG A 161 14.66 2.86 -15.12
N GLY A 162 15.11 2.91 -16.38
CA GLY A 162 15.63 4.09 -17.04
C GLY A 162 16.92 4.65 -16.42
N LEU A 163 17.58 3.90 -15.54
CA LEU A 163 18.83 4.33 -14.92
C LEU A 163 20.00 4.03 -15.85
N PRO A 164 21.03 4.90 -15.88
CA PRO A 164 22.14 4.74 -16.81
C PRO A 164 23.03 3.55 -16.44
N ILE A 165 23.63 2.97 -17.48
CA ILE A 165 24.62 1.89 -17.42
C ILE A 165 25.87 2.39 -18.13
N CYS A 166 27.05 2.08 -17.58
CA CYS A 166 28.33 2.41 -18.24
C CYS A 166 28.38 1.84 -19.68
N PRO A 167 28.52 2.68 -20.72
CA PRO A 167 28.51 2.21 -22.11
C PRO A 167 29.60 1.19 -22.43
N LEU A 168 30.79 1.32 -21.83
CA LEU A 168 31.89 0.37 -22.03
C LEU A 168 31.63 -0.98 -21.36
N ALA A 169 30.87 -1.03 -20.27
CA ALA A 169 30.43 -2.29 -19.67
C ALA A 169 29.36 -2.98 -20.53
N VAL A 170 28.47 -2.20 -21.17
CA VAL A 170 27.53 -2.74 -22.16
C VAL A 170 28.29 -3.31 -23.37
N ALA A 171 29.30 -2.59 -23.86
CA ALA A 171 30.12 -3.07 -24.97
C ALA A 171 30.83 -4.38 -24.63
N ALA A 172 31.41 -4.48 -23.41
CA ALA A 172 32.05 -5.70 -22.93
C ALA A 172 31.07 -6.87 -22.80
N LEU A 173 29.86 -6.61 -22.29
CA LEU A 173 28.79 -7.60 -22.20
C LEU A 173 28.40 -8.12 -23.59
N PHE A 174 28.16 -7.22 -24.55
CA PHE A 174 27.75 -7.62 -25.89
C PHE A 174 28.87 -8.36 -26.63
N ALA A 175 30.13 -7.95 -26.45
CA ALA A 175 31.28 -8.66 -26.98
C ALA A 175 31.37 -10.10 -26.43
N ASP A 176 31.15 -10.30 -25.13
CA ASP A 176 31.11 -11.65 -24.53
C ASP A 176 29.91 -12.47 -25.04
N LEU A 177 28.72 -11.88 -25.13
CA LEU A 177 27.53 -12.54 -25.66
C LEU A 177 27.70 -12.95 -27.13
N LEU A 178 28.30 -12.11 -27.97
CA LEU A 178 28.60 -12.42 -29.37
C LEU A 178 29.63 -13.55 -29.51
N SER A 179 30.58 -13.67 -28.58
CA SER A 179 31.49 -14.82 -28.53
C SER A 179 30.76 -16.11 -28.13
N ALA A 180 29.89 -16.03 -27.12
CA ALA A 180 29.22 -17.20 -26.55
C ALA A 180 28.05 -17.69 -27.41
N PHE A 181 27.35 -16.76 -28.06
CA PHE A 181 26.16 -17.00 -28.86
C PHE A 181 26.31 -16.28 -30.22
N PRO A 182 27.09 -16.84 -31.17
CA PRO A 182 27.30 -16.21 -32.47
C PRO A 182 26.00 -15.93 -33.25
N ALA A 183 24.94 -16.70 -32.99
CA ALA A 183 23.61 -16.51 -33.58
C ALA A 183 22.93 -15.16 -33.19
N LEU A 184 23.42 -14.47 -32.16
CA LEU A 184 22.95 -13.12 -31.82
C LEU A 184 23.54 -12.04 -32.74
N GLY A 185 24.60 -12.34 -33.49
CA GLY A 185 25.25 -11.37 -34.36
C GLY A 185 24.41 -11.09 -35.60
N HIS A 186 24.12 -9.81 -35.85
CA HIS A 186 23.53 -9.35 -37.12
C HIS A 186 24.63 -9.03 -38.13
N GLY A 187 24.45 -9.42 -39.40
CA GLY A 187 25.43 -9.21 -40.46
C GLY A 187 24.96 -8.18 -41.48
N ASP A 188 25.59 -7.00 -41.50
CA ASP A 188 25.50 -6.02 -42.59
C ASP A 188 26.91 -5.79 -43.17
N ALA A 189 27.04 -5.81 -44.49
CA ALA A 189 28.28 -5.54 -45.21
C ALA A 189 28.84 -4.13 -44.95
N THR A 190 28.02 -3.18 -44.49
CA THR A 190 28.44 -1.82 -44.14
C THR A 190 28.91 -1.65 -42.69
N MET A 191 28.81 -2.69 -41.86
CA MET A 191 29.14 -2.67 -40.43
C MET A 191 30.63 -3.04 -40.21
N PRO A 192 31.36 -2.35 -39.32
CA PRO A 192 32.71 -2.78 -38.94
C PRO A 192 32.70 -4.18 -38.34
N ALA A 193 33.65 -5.01 -38.79
CA ALA A 193 33.94 -6.27 -38.14
C ALA A 193 34.33 -6.05 -36.67
N ARG A 194 34.06 -7.04 -35.82
CA ARG A 194 34.20 -6.96 -34.36
C ARG A 194 35.54 -6.38 -33.87
N GLY A 195 36.65 -6.78 -34.49
CA GLY A 195 38.01 -6.32 -34.17
C GLY A 195 38.53 -5.18 -35.05
N ALA A 196 37.74 -4.66 -35.98
CA ALA A 196 38.13 -3.54 -36.84
C ALA A 196 37.94 -2.19 -36.12
N SER A 197 38.42 -1.10 -36.73
CA SER A 197 38.16 0.27 -36.22
C SER A 197 36.66 0.54 -36.10
N GLY A 198 36.20 1.02 -34.94
CA GLY A 198 34.77 1.21 -34.64
C GLY A 198 34.00 -0.07 -34.30
N GLY A 199 34.66 -1.23 -34.37
CA GLY A 199 34.19 -2.52 -33.88
C GLY A 199 34.13 -2.56 -32.35
N ILE A 200 33.27 -3.43 -31.81
CA ILE A 200 32.97 -3.48 -30.38
C ILE A 200 34.19 -3.87 -29.52
N ASP A 201 35.11 -4.70 -30.02
CA ASP A 201 36.33 -5.05 -29.28
C ASP A 201 37.26 -3.84 -29.12
N GLY A 202 37.35 -2.99 -30.15
CA GLY A 202 38.09 -1.73 -30.10
C GLY A 202 37.46 -0.74 -29.12
N ILE A 203 36.13 -0.65 -29.10
CA ILE A 203 35.40 0.19 -28.14
C ILE A 203 35.68 -0.26 -26.70
N VAL A 204 35.64 -1.56 -26.42
CA VAL A 204 35.95 -2.13 -25.10
C VAL A 204 37.39 -1.81 -24.67
N ALA A 205 38.33 -1.87 -25.61
CA ALA A 205 39.75 -1.60 -25.37
C ALA A 205 40.13 -0.11 -25.30
N SER A 206 39.19 0.82 -25.56
CA SER A 206 39.45 2.28 -25.55
C SER A 206 39.91 2.85 -24.20
N SER A 207 39.82 2.08 -23.12
CA SER A 207 40.23 2.48 -21.79
C SER A 207 40.64 1.24 -20.95
N PRO A 208 41.32 1.38 -19.79
CA PRO A 208 41.77 0.25 -18.98
C PRO A 208 40.64 -0.58 -18.32
N ALA A 209 40.94 -1.85 -18.01
CA ALA A 209 40.01 -2.73 -17.30
C ALA A 209 39.60 -2.16 -15.93
N ALA A 210 38.31 -2.23 -15.61
CA ALA A 210 37.77 -1.62 -14.39
C ALA A 210 36.43 -2.23 -13.96
N VAL A 211 36.21 -2.31 -12.64
CA VAL A 211 34.89 -2.56 -12.04
C VAL A 211 34.34 -1.23 -11.53
N ARG A 212 33.29 -0.73 -12.18
CA ARG A 212 32.64 0.52 -11.79
C ARG A 212 31.39 0.24 -10.96
N LEU A 213 31.24 0.98 -9.87
CA LEU A 213 30.07 0.94 -9.00
C LEU A 213 29.24 2.20 -9.18
N HIS A 214 27.92 2.06 -9.13
CA HIS A 214 26.95 3.15 -9.03
C HIS A 214 26.10 2.94 -7.79
N VAL A 215 26.23 3.82 -6.81
CA VAL A 215 25.55 3.75 -5.51
C VAL A 215 24.32 4.67 -5.55
N VAL A 216 23.15 4.06 -5.45
CA VAL A 216 21.85 4.74 -5.51
C VAL A 216 21.01 4.46 -4.26
N ASP A 217 20.03 5.31 -3.99
CA ASP A 217 18.94 5.03 -3.07
C ASP A 217 17.92 4.07 -3.72
N PRO A 218 16.93 3.55 -2.96
CA PRO A 218 15.91 2.65 -3.53
C PRO A 218 15.07 3.29 -4.67
N HIS A 219 14.90 4.63 -4.63
CA HIS A 219 14.20 5.38 -5.67
C HIS A 219 15.01 5.48 -6.98
N GLY A 220 16.31 5.17 -6.94
CA GLY A 220 17.22 5.22 -8.09
C GLY A 220 17.96 6.55 -8.24
N ARG A 221 17.93 7.42 -7.23
CA ARG A 221 18.77 8.62 -7.15
C ARG A 221 20.12 8.28 -6.55
N VAL A 222 21.13 9.11 -6.77
CA VAL A 222 22.41 8.91 -6.06
C VAL A 222 22.17 8.93 -4.55
N PHE A 223 22.73 7.94 -3.87
CA PHE A 223 22.65 7.87 -2.42
C PHE A 223 23.57 8.93 -1.81
N VAL A 224 22.96 9.98 -1.26
CA VAL A 224 23.65 10.97 -0.44
C VAL A 224 23.27 10.72 1.01
N PRO A 225 24.24 10.40 1.90
CA PRO A 225 23.93 10.09 3.28
C PRO A 225 23.40 11.34 4.00
N THR A 226 22.30 11.20 4.73
CA THR A 226 21.68 12.30 5.50
C THR A 226 22.35 12.55 6.85
N ARG A 227 23.27 11.67 7.25
CA ARG A 227 24.14 11.81 8.42
C ARG A 227 25.56 11.35 8.07
N PRO A 228 26.62 11.92 8.66
CA PRO A 228 28.01 11.56 8.34
C PRO A 228 28.29 10.06 8.46
N GLU A 229 27.73 9.43 9.49
CA GLU A 229 27.85 8.00 9.78
C GLU A 229 26.95 7.14 8.88
N ALA A 230 26.27 7.65 7.85
CA ALA A 230 25.56 6.82 6.88
C ALA A 230 26.34 6.65 5.57
N ARG A 231 27.55 7.22 5.46
CA ARG A 231 28.33 7.17 4.21
C ARG A 231 28.91 5.78 3.96
N LEU A 232 28.66 5.20 2.78
CA LEU A 232 29.35 3.99 2.34
C LEU A 232 30.81 4.29 2.00
N LYS A 233 31.66 3.28 2.12
CA LYS A 233 33.12 3.38 2.01
C LYS A 233 33.65 2.20 1.19
N VAL A 234 34.76 2.41 0.50
CA VAL A 234 35.61 1.31 0.04
C VAL A 234 36.46 0.86 1.21
N VAL A 235 36.46 -0.44 1.48
CA VAL A 235 37.13 -1.05 2.62
C VAL A 235 38.09 -2.15 2.16
N ALA A 236 39.18 -2.28 2.90
CA ALA A 236 40.08 -3.42 2.80
C ALA A 236 39.47 -4.66 3.48
N SER A 237 40.06 -5.84 3.26
CA SER A 237 39.65 -7.09 3.93
C SER A 237 39.71 -7.03 5.46
N THR A 238 40.50 -6.09 6.01
CA THR A 238 40.61 -5.82 7.45
C THR A 238 39.47 -4.94 8.00
N GLY A 239 38.55 -4.45 7.16
CA GLY A 239 37.47 -3.54 7.55
C GLY A 239 37.88 -2.07 7.70
N VAL A 240 39.14 -1.74 7.35
CA VAL A 240 39.66 -0.37 7.38
C VAL A 240 39.22 0.38 6.12
N GLU A 241 38.83 1.65 6.29
CA GLU A 241 38.51 2.56 5.19
C GLU A 241 39.72 2.82 4.29
N VAL A 242 39.49 2.75 2.98
CA VAL A 242 40.46 3.16 1.95
C VAL A 242 40.06 4.51 1.36
N GLN A 243 38.77 4.66 1.01
CA GLN A 243 38.21 5.92 0.52
C GLN A 243 36.69 5.96 0.74
N PRO A 244 36.09 7.14 0.95
CA PRO A 244 34.64 7.29 1.02
C PRO A 244 33.99 7.17 -0.38
N VAL A 245 32.72 6.77 -0.42
CA VAL A 245 31.91 6.92 -1.65
C VAL A 245 31.68 8.42 -1.92
N PRO A 246 32.01 8.91 -3.13
CA PRO A 246 31.78 10.31 -3.51
C PRO A 246 30.29 10.66 -3.55
N ASP A 247 29.95 11.95 -3.40
CA ASP A 247 28.58 12.45 -3.49
C ASP A 247 27.94 12.25 -4.86
N GLY A 248 28.74 12.01 -5.91
CA GLY A 248 28.26 11.61 -7.24
C GLY A 248 27.88 10.12 -7.35
N GLY A 249 28.10 9.31 -6.32
CA GLY A 249 27.71 7.89 -6.24
C GLY A 249 28.49 6.95 -7.18
N LEU A 250 29.40 7.46 -8.01
CA LEU A 250 30.20 6.66 -8.94
C LEU A 250 31.63 6.52 -8.43
N LEU A 251 32.15 5.30 -8.51
CA LEU A 251 33.55 5.00 -8.21
C LEU A 251 34.05 3.76 -8.96
N THR A 252 35.37 3.63 -9.06
CA THR A 252 36.04 2.41 -9.52
C THR A 252 36.52 1.62 -8.31
N LEU A 253 36.21 0.33 -8.28
CA LEU A 253 36.65 -0.58 -7.23
C LEU A 253 37.91 -1.34 -7.67
N ALA A 254 39.00 -1.17 -6.92
CA ALA A 254 40.25 -1.88 -7.18
C ALA A 254 40.19 -3.35 -6.73
N THR A 255 41.04 -4.19 -7.32
CA THR A 255 41.14 -5.62 -7.00
C THR A 255 41.43 -5.83 -5.50
N GLY A 256 40.70 -6.76 -4.87
CA GLY A 256 40.88 -7.11 -3.45
C GLY A 256 40.20 -6.15 -2.47
N LEU A 257 39.57 -5.08 -2.94
CA LEU A 257 38.76 -4.17 -2.12
C LEU A 257 37.27 -4.52 -2.21
N SER A 258 36.49 -4.06 -1.22
CA SER A 258 35.03 -4.24 -1.18
C SER A 258 34.34 -2.91 -0.88
N LEU A 259 33.06 -2.81 -1.22
CA LEU A 259 32.20 -1.70 -0.81
C LEU A 259 31.47 -2.05 0.49
N GLY A 260 31.49 -1.19 1.49
CA GLY A 260 30.79 -1.44 2.74
C GLY A 260 30.92 -0.28 3.72
N ARG A 261 31.18 -0.62 4.99
CA ARG A 261 31.32 0.33 6.10
C ARG A 261 32.60 0.04 6.87
N ALA A 262 33.25 1.10 7.36
CA ALA A 262 34.37 0.94 8.27
C ALA A 262 33.89 0.46 9.65
N THR A 263 34.76 -0.19 10.42
CA THR A 263 34.39 -0.78 11.72
C THR A 263 33.86 0.26 12.73
N ALA A 264 34.51 1.42 12.85
CA ALA A 264 34.10 2.49 13.79
C ALA A 264 32.71 3.05 13.43
N ASP A 265 32.50 3.26 12.15
CA ASP A 265 31.27 3.67 11.50
C ASP A 265 30.12 2.67 11.76
N ALA A 266 30.38 1.36 11.63
CA ALA A 266 29.40 0.31 11.92
C ALA A 266 29.02 0.26 13.42
N ALA A 267 29.97 0.55 14.32
CA ALA A 267 29.72 0.66 15.74
C ALA A 267 28.85 1.87 16.09
N ALA A 268 29.15 3.05 15.51
CA ALA A 268 28.35 4.26 15.69
C ALA A 268 26.91 4.08 15.19
N ASP A 269 26.74 3.44 14.03
CA ASP A 269 25.43 3.13 13.44
C ASP A 269 24.59 2.21 14.34
N THR A 270 25.24 1.21 14.94
CA THR A 270 24.60 0.28 15.88
C THR A 270 24.22 0.98 17.18
N ALA A 271 25.08 1.89 17.70
CA ALA A 271 24.77 2.69 18.88
C ALA A 271 23.61 3.68 18.64
N ALA A 272 23.49 4.22 17.43
CA ALA A 272 22.41 5.12 17.03
C ALA A 272 21.09 4.40 16.72
N ALA A 273 21.07 3.07 16.61
CA ALA A 273 19.90 2.26 16.23
C ALA A 273 19.24 2.70 14.91
N HIS A 274 20.00 3.28 13.98
CA HIS A 274 19.51 3.77 12.68
C HIS A 274 20.18 3.00 11.52
N PRO A 275 19.98 1.69 11.38
CA PRO A 275 20.87 0.88 10.56
C PRO A 275 20.85 1.23 9.06
N LEU A 276 22.04 1.47 8.51
CA LEU A 276 22.27 1.58 7.07
C LEU A 276 22.35 0.17 6.45
N HIS A 277 21.61 -0.06 5.37
CA HIS A 277 21.65 -1.31 4.59
C HIS A 277 22.05 -1.05 3.14
N TRP A 278 22.71 -2.03 2.53
CA TRP A 278 23.09 -1.98 1.13
C TRP A 278 23.15 -3.37 0.49
N GLY A 279 23.05 -3.42 -0.84
CA GLY A 279 23.05 -4.66 -1.61
C GLY A 279 23.18 -4.39 -3.10
N TRP A 280 23.34 -5.45 -3.89
CA TRP A 280 23.33 -5.31 -5.35
C TRP A 280 21.96 -4.83 -5.84
N GLY A 281 21.92 -4.01 -6.88
CA GLY A 281 20.69 -3.36 -7.32
C GLY A 281 19.65 -4.27 -7.97
N HIS A 282 19.93 -5.55 -8.21
CA HIS A 282 19.02 -6.51 -8.82
C HIS A 282 19.13 -7.86 -8.11
N HIS A 283 18.00 -8.53 -7.89
CA HIS A 283 17.90 -9.87 -7.30
C HIS A 283 18.79 -10.07 -6.06
N SER A 284 18.75 -9.12 -5.13
CA SER A 284 19.59 -9.16 -3.93
C SER A 284 18.83 -8.71 -2.70
N THR A 285 19.36 -9.05 -1.52
CA THR A 285 18.83 -8.57 -0.25
C THR A 285 19.74 -7.47 0.29
N LEU A 286 19.17 -6.32 0.62
CA LEU A 286 19.91 -5.25 1.31
C LEU A 286 20.31 -5.73 2.70
N ALA A 287 21.60 -5.79 2.96
CA ALA A 287 22.20 -6.31 4.18
C ALA A 287 23.22 -5.30 4.75
N ARG A 288 24.03 -5.72 5.71
CA ARG A 288 25.13 -4.89 6.28
C ARG A 288 26.51 -5.47 5.99
N THR A 289 26.58 -6.41 5.04
CA THR A 289 27.82 -7.13 4.69
C THR A 289 28.54 -6.40 3.57
N ALA A 290 29.87 -6.30 3.65
CA ALA A 290 30.68 -5.73 2.58
C ALA A 290 30.49 -6.51 1.26
N LEU A 291 30.39 -5.76 0.15
CA LEU A 291 30.16 -6.28 -1.19
C LEU A 291 31.48 -6.35 -1.97
N SER A 292 31.88 -7.55 -2.33
CA SER A 292 32.94 -7.80 -3.32
C SER A 292 32.31 -8.18 -4.66
N PRO A 293 32.81 -7.70 -5.81
CA PRO A 293 32.31 -8.12 -7.12
C PRO A 293 32.34 -9.64 -7.24
N PRO A 294 31.25 -10.29 -7.71
CA PRO A 294 31.25 -11.74 -7.83
C PRO A 294 32.25 -12.17 -8.90
N ALA A 295 32.86 -13.34 -8.68
CA ALA A 295 33.71 -13.98 -9.67
C ALA A 295 32.93 -14.22 -10.97
N LEU A 296 33.59 -14.02 -12.11
CA LEU A 296 33.00 -14.34 -13.40
C LEU A 296 33.00 -15.86 -13.61
N PRO A 297 31.95 -16.45 -14.23
CA PRO A 297 31.96 -17.85 -14.62
C PRO A 297 33.13 -18.19 -15.55
N ALA A 298 33.54 -19.45 -15.58
CA ALA A 298 34.62 -19.91 -16.45
C ALA A 298 34.31 -19.60 -17.92
N GLY A 299 35.29 -19.04 -18.64
CA GLY A 299 35.15 -18.68 -20.06
C GLY A 299 34.38 -17.39 -20.33
N VAL A 300 33.98 -16.64 -19.30
CA VAL A 300 33.42 -15.28 -19.43
C VAL A 300 34.55 -14.25 -19.34
N ASN A 301 34.59 -13.31 -20.29
CA ASN A 301 35.58 -12.22 -20.27
C ASN A 301 34.89 -10.84 -20.27
N LEU A 302 34.87 -10.19 -19.11
CA LEU A 302 34.35 -8.82 -18.95
C LEU A 302 35.45 -7.90 -18.42
N PRO A 303 36.32 -7.34 -19.29
CA PRO A 303 37.35 -6.40 -18.88
C PRO A 303 36.75 -5.09 -18.31
N ARG A 304 35.50 -4.79 -18.65
CA ARG A 304 34.72 -3.67 -18.09
C ARG A 304 33.47 -4.20 -17.43
N GLN A 305 33.30 -3.87 -16.16
CA GLN A 305 32.13 -4.27 -15.39
C GLN A 305 31.45 -3.04 -14.80
N PHE A 306 30.12 -3.12 -14.72
CA PHE A 306 29.29 -2.13 -14.05
C PHE A 306 28.34 -2.85 -13.12
N LEU A 307 28.34 -2.44 -11.85
CA LEU A 307 27.47 -2.98 -10.83
C LEU A 307 26.73 -1.81 -10.17
N ARG A 308 25.42 -1.97 -9.99
CA ARG A 308 24.65 -1.02 -9.19
C ARG A 308 24.53 -1.53 -7.77
N VAL A 309 24.69 -0.64 -6.81
CA VAL A 309 24.47 -0.88 -5.39
C VAL A 309 23.33 0.02 -4.95
N VAL A 310 22.35 -0.56 -4.26
CA VAL A 310 21.28 0.18 -3.60
C VAL A 310 21.66 0.31 -2.12
N ALA A 311 21.54 1.51 -1.57
CA ALA A 311 21.82 1.82 -0.17
C ALA A 311 20.62 2.56 0.45
N VAL A 312 20.28 2.22 1.69
CA VAL A 312 19.12 2.77 2.40
C VAL A 312 19.45 2.99 3.87
N ASP A 313 19.27 4.22 4.35
CA ASP A 313 19.22 4.52 5.78
C ASP A 313 17.78 4.29 6.24
N LEU A 314 17.55 3.25 7.05
CA LEU A 314 16.19 2.84 7.40
C LEU A 314 15.44 3.89 8.25
N ALA A 315 16.15 4.66 9.08
CA ALA A 315 15.54 5.71 9.89
C ALA A 315 15.02 6.85 9.02
N TRP A 316 15.85 7.31 8.07
CA TRP A 316 15.41 8.27 7.06
C TRP A 316 14.33 7.69 6.16
N HIS A 317 14.46 6.40 5.79
CA HIS A 317 13.58 5.73 4.84
C HIS A 317 12.14 5.59 5.35
N LEU A 318 11.98 5.36 6.65
CA LEU A 318 10.71 4.98 7.23
C LEU A 318 10.09 6.05 8.13
N ARG A 319 10.88 6.91 8.76
CA ARG A 319 10.37 7.98 9.64
C ARG A 319 10.32 9.36 9.01
N GLY A 320 11.02 9.55 7.90
CA GLY A 320 11.18 10.86 7.26
C GLY A 320 12.23 11.74 7.93
N ASN A 321 12.24 13.03 7.58
CA ASN A 321 13.14 14.02 8.17
C ASN A 321 12.62 14.43 9.55
N ARG A 322 13.22 13.89 10.61
CA ARG A 322 12.86 14.22 12.00
C ARG A 322 13.75 15.30 12.63
N GLY A 323 14.66 15.89 11.84
CA GLY A 323 15.42 17.07 12.26
C GLY A 323 14.64 18.36 11.98
N ASP A 324 15.16 19.49 12.45
CA ASP A 324 14.57 20.84 12.31
C ASP A 324 15.01 21.59 11.03
N SER A 325 15.91 21.00 10.25
CA SER A 325 16.50 21.59 9.05
C SER A 325 16.07 20.86 7.78
N VAL A 326 16.14 21.56 6.65
CA VAL A 326 15.88 20.96 5.33
C VAL A 326 17.06 20.07 4.95
N ILE A 327 16.82 18.77 4.74
CA ILE A 327 17.83 17.80 4.32
C ILE A 327 17.36 17.15 3.02
N ALA A 328 18.21 17.11 1.99
CA ALA A 328 17.89 16.54 0.68
C ALA A 328 16.57 17.09 0.07
N ASN A 329 16.31 18.39 0.26
CA ASN A 329 15.07 19.10 -0.12
C ASN A 329 13.79 18.66 0.61
N VAL A 330 13.91 17.81 1.62
CA VAL A 330 12.80 17.43 2.51
C VAL A 330 12.74 18.40 3.69
N PRO A 331 11.63 19.13 3.90
CA PRO A 331 11.45 19.95 5.09
C PRO A 331 11.65 19.16 6.40
N GLY A 332 12.12 19.85 7.44
CA GLY A 332 12.23 19.29 8.78
C GLY A 332 10.87 19.13 9.47
N ASP A 333 10.88 18.37 10.57
CA ASP A 333 9.78 18.24 11.53
C ASP A 333 9.53 19.56 12.29
N ASP A 334 8.41 19.65 13.00
CA ASP A 334 7.99 20.77 13.83
C ASP A 334 8.80 20.92 15.14
N GLY A 335 9.70 19.97 15.43
CA GLY A 335 10.54 19.94 16.64
C GLY A 335 9.77 19.68 17.94
N ALA A 336 8.48 19.31 17.87
CA ALA A 336 7.64 19.10 19.04
C ALA A 336 7.87 17.74 19.71
N VAL A 337 8.38 16.76 18.96
CA VAL A 337 8.67 15.40 19.43
C VAL A 337 10.19 15.21 19.59
N PRO A 338 10.70 15.02 20.82
CA PRO A 338 12.12 14.79 21.04
C PRO A 338 12.56 13.39 20.57
N ASP A 339 13.86 13.22 20.29
CA ASP A 339 14.43 11.99 19.73
C ASP A 339 14.05 10.70 20.47
N PHE A 340 14.05 10.72 21.81
CA PHE A 340 13.70 9.54 22.61
C PHE A 340 12.23 9.11 22.46
N ALA A 341 11.38 10.02 21.99
CA ALA A 341 9.97 9.79 21.76
C ALA A 341 9.66 9.45 20.30
N LEU A 342 10.65 9.40 19.40
CA LEU A 342 10.46 8.98 18.01
C LEU A 342 10.18 7.46 17.92
N PRO A 343 9.42 7.01 16.90
CA PRO A 343 9.13 5.61 16.72
C PRO A 343 10.40 4.81 16.37
N VAL A 344 10.43 3.53 16.74
CA VAL A 344 11.59 2.65 16.62
C VAL A 344 11.53 1.86 15.32
N VAL A 345 12.61 1.88 14.55
CA VAL A 345 12.71 1.11 13.30
C VAL A 345 13.13 -0.33 13.60
N ARG A 346 12.31 -1.29 13.16
CA ARG A 346 12.54 -2.74 13.29
C ARG A 346 13.15 -3.28 11.99
N ASN A 347 14.29 -3.97 12.10
CA ASN A 347 15.15 -4.24 10.95
C ASN A 347 14.75 -5.48 10.12
N ALA A 348 14.37 -6.57 10.78
CA ALA A 348 14.07 -7.84 10.12
C ALA A 348 12.80 -8.41 10.75
N VAL A 349 11.65 -7.87 10.36
CA VAL A 349 10.37 -8.26 10.97
C VAL A 349 10.02 -9.69 10.55
N PRO A 350 9.85 -10.63 11.49
CA PRO A 350 9.45 -11.99 11.19
C PRO A 350 7.98 -12.06 10.75
N ASN A 351 7.67 -13.03 9.88
CA ASN A 351 6.30 -13.32 9.40
C ASN A 351 5.52 -12.06 8.96
N PHE A 352 6.22 -11.14 8.29
CA PHE A 352 5.61 -9.94 7.74
C PHE A 352 4.81 -10.31 6.48
N ASP A 353 3.49 -10.15 6.53
CA ASP A 353 2.61 -10.34 5.38
C ASP A 353 1.83 -9.07 5.07
N TYR A 354 1.77 -8.69 3.80
CA TYR A 354 0.83 -7.69 3.30
C TYR A 354 -0.50 -8.39 2.96
N LEU A 355 -1.62 -7.85 3.45
CA LEU A 355 -2.96 -8.45 3.31
C LEU A 355 -3.81 -7.53 2.43
N SER A 356 -4.38 -8.09 1.35
CA SER A 356 -4.95 -7.28 0.25
C SER A 356 -6.44 -6.94 0.41
N ASP A 357 -7.17 -7.74 1.17
CA ASP A 357 -8.61 -7.60 1.39
C ASP A 357 -9.06 -8.04 2.80
N GLY A 358 -10.35 -7.88 3.07
CA GLY A 358 -10.93 -8.15 4.38
C GLY A 358 -10.87 -9.63 4.75
N MET A 359 -10.98 -10.55 3.80
CA MET A 359 -10.90 -11.99 4.07
C MET A 359 -9.47 -12.42 4.41
N ASP A 360 -8.47 -11.86 3.73
CA ASP A 360 -7.06 -12.06 4.09
C ASP A 360 -6.77 -11.56 5.51
N VAL A 361 -7.26 -10.36 5.85
CA VAL A 361 -7.14 -9.77 7.18
C VAL A 361 -7.78 -10.64 8.26
N LEU A 362 -9.05 -11.02 8.08
CA LEU A 362 -9.78 -11.85 9.04
C LEU A 362 -9.16 -13.26 9.15
N GLY A 363 -8.62 -13.79 8.06
CA GLY A 363 -7.89 -15.05 8.03
C GLY A 363 -6.56 -14.99 8.80
N ALA A 364 -5.83 -13.88 8.70
CA ALA A 364 -4.62 -13.66 9.48
C ALA A 364 -4.93 -13.58 11.00
N PHE A 365 -6.04 -12.94 11.39
CA PHE A 365 -6.51 -12.97 12.79
C PHE A 365 -6.78 -14.40 13.27
N ALA A 366 -7.49 -15.21 12.46
CA ALA A 366 -7.81 -16.60 12.82
C ALA A 366 -6.55 -17.47 12.96
N GLN A 367 -5.56 -17.29 12.06
CA GLN A 367 -4.29 -18.01 12.15
C GLN A 367 -3.50 -17.64 13.39
N ALA A 368 -3.38 -16.33 13.69
CA ALA A 368 -2.70 -15.86 14.89
C ALA A 368 -3.35 -16.46 16.16
N ALA A 369 -4.67 -16.50 16.21
CA ALA A 369 -5.38 -17.01 17.38
C ALA A 369 -5.43 -18.54 17.48
N THR A 370 -5.38 -19.28 16.36
CA THR A 370 -5.32 -20.75 16.37
C THR A 370 -3.97 -21.25 16.89
N ALA A 371 -2.89 -20.51 16.63
CA ALA A 371 -1.57 -20.81 17.17
C ALA A 371 -1.41 -20.45 18.67
N PHE A 372 -2.42 -19.82 19.28
CA PHE A 372 -2.29 -19.22 20.61
C PHE A 372 -2.59 -20.22 21.74
N PRO A 373 -1.74 -20.29 22.79
CA PRO A 373 -1.93 -21.25 23.89
C PRO A 373 -3.14 -20.91 24.79
N PRO A 374 -3.67 -21.90 25.55
CA PRO A 374 -4.75 -21.69 26.52
C PRO A 374 -4.38 -20.72 27.66
N ALA A 375 -5.41 -20.16 28.32
CA ALA A 375 -5.23 -19.31 29.50
C ALA A 375 -4.50 -20.04 30.64
N GLY A 376 -3.48 -19.40 31.25
CA GLY A 376 -2.71 -19.93 32.37
C GLY A 376 -1.22 -20.16 32.09
N VAL A 377 -0.81 -20.15 30.82
CA VAL A 377 0.58 -19.77 30.45
C VAL A 377 0.69 -18.24 30.62
N ASP A 378 1.86 -17.65 30.85
CA ASP A 378 1.99 -16.18 30.83
C ASP A 378 1.60 -15.67 29.43
N VAL A 379 0.33 -15.29 29.25
CA VAL A 379 -0.28 -14.92 27.98
C VAL A 379 -1.07 -13.63 28.11
N LEU A 380 -1.12 -12.85 27.03
CA LEU A 380 -1.94 -11.66 26.91
C LEU A 380 -2.56 -11.59 25.52
N ALA A 381 -3.84 -11.21 25.46
CA ALA A 381 -4.53 -10.88 24.23
C ALA A 381 -5.03 -9.44 24.34
N LEU A 382 -4.96 -8.67 23.26
CA LEU A 382 -5.44 -7.30 23.14
C LEU A 382 -6.20 -7.14 21.83
N LEU A 383 -7.36 -6.50 21.87
CA LEU A 383 -8.16 -6.18 20.69
C LEU A 383 -8.68 -4.74 20.77
N CYS A 384 -8.21 -3.87 19.89
CA CYS A 384 -8.90 -2.62 19.59
C CYS A 384 -9.55 -2.71 18.21
N SER A 385 -10.73 -2.14 18.08
CA SER A 385 -11.40 -1.96 16.79
C SER A 385 -12.43 -0.84 16.91
N PRO A 386 -12.78 -0.12 15.83
CA PRO A 386 -13.81 0.91 15.92
C PRO A 386 -15.15 0.35 16.41
N ALA A 387 -15.46 -0.90 16.04
CA ALA A 387 -16.60 -1.66 16.52
C ALA A 387 -16.23 -3.15 16.65
N ILE A 388 -16.76 -3.83 17.67
CA ILE A 388 -16.53 -5.25 17.93
C ILE A 388 -17.88 -5.99 17.97
N ASP A 389 -18.06 -6.90 17.02
CA ASP A 389 -19.09 -7.92 17.04
C ASP A 389 -18.51 -9.23 17.59
N PRO A 390 -18.90 -9.68 18.80
CA PRO A 390 -18.40 -10.92 19.37
C PRO A 390 -18.82 -12.16 18.58
N ALA A 391 -19.83 -12.08 17.71
CA ALA A 391 -20.32 -13.19 16.89
C ALA A 391 -19.62 -13.30 15.51
N LEU A 392 -18.71 -12.38 15.17
CA LEU A 392 -18.00 -12.40 13.89
C LEU A 392 -17.26 -13.74 13.68
N ALA A 393 -17.67 -14.49 12.66
CA ALA A 393 -16.99 -15.70 12.21
C ALA A 393 -15.80 -15.38 11.29
N LEU A 394 -14.61 -15.82 11.68
CA LEU A 394 -13.38 -15.60 10.92
C LEU A 394 -13.11 -16.77 9.95
N PRO A 395 -12.64 -16.52 8.72
CA PRO A 395 -12.17 -17.58 7.84
C PRO A 395 -10.91 -18.25 8.41
N PRO A 396 -10.57 -19.49 8.01
CA PRO A 396 -9.48 -20.26 8.63
C PRO A 396 -8.06 -19.74 8.34
N GLY A 397 -7.89 -18.87 7.33
CA GLY A 397 -6.60 -18.29 6.96
C GLY A 397 -6.69 -17.38 5.74
N PRO A 398 -5.64 -16.60 5.44
CA PRO A 398 -5.60 -15.75 4.25
C PRO A 398 -5.48 -16.55 2.95
N GLY A 399 -5.67 -15.87 1.83
CA GLY A 399 -5.58 -16.41 0.48
C GLY A 399 -6.68 -17.42 0.18
N ALA A 400 -6.33 -18.47 -0.56
CA ALA A 400 -7.30 -19.47 -1.03
C ALA A 400 -8.03 -20.17 0.13
N ALA A 401 -7.38 -20.38 1.28
CA ALA A 401 -7.99 -21.09 2.41
C ALA A 401 -9.21 -20.36 3.01
N GLY A 402 -9.21 -19.02 2.97
CA GLY A 402 -10.30 -18.18 3.46
C GLY A 402 -11.20 -17.61 2.38
N SER A 403 -10.94 -17.91 1.11
CA SER A 403 -11.60 -17.26 -0.03
C SER A 403 -12.42 -18.22 -0.88
N TRP A 404 -13.42 -17.68 -1.57
CA TRP A 404 -14.16 -18.43 -2.60
C TRP A 404 -13.24 -18.85 -3.75
N PRO A 405 -13.40 -20.06 -4.32
CA PRO A 405 -14.44 -21.05 -4.05
C PRO A 405 -14.07 -22.09 -2.99
N ALA A 406 -12.86 -22.08 -2.44
CA ALA A 406 -12.45 -23.10 -1.49
C ALA A 406 -13.17 -22.97 -0.13
N PHE A 407 -13.54 -21.75 0.25
CA PHE A 407 -14.28 -21.45 1.47
C PHE A 407 -15.61 -20.75 1.15
N PRO A 408 -16.70 -21.03 1.91
CA PRO A 408 -16.80 -21.98 3.03
C PRO A 408 -17.02 -23.43 2.59
N ALA A 409 -16.78 -24.38 3.49
CA ALA A 409 -17.06 -25.81 3.29
C ALA A 409 -18.53 -26.16 3.64
N PRO A 410 -19.10 -27.27 3.11
CA PRO A 410 -18.52 -28.14 2.09
C PRO A 410 -18.47 -27.47 0.72
N ASN A 411 -17.42 -27.75 -0.04
CA ASN A 411 -17.29 -27.33 -1.43
C ASN A 411 -17.53 -28.56 -2.34
N PRO A 412 -18.76 -28.75 -2.87
CA PRO A 412 -19.06 -29.87 -3.76
C PRO A 412 -18.44 -29.74 -5.15
N GLY A 413 -17.74 -28.63 -5.46
CA GLY A 413 -17.13 -28.37 -6.77
C GLY A 413 -18.13 -28.16 -7.90
N ALA A 414 -19.42 -28.03 -7.58
CA ALA A 414 -20.48 -27.89 -8.57
C ALA A 414 -20.47 -26.51 -9.25
N GLY A 415 -20.53 -26.52 -10.58
CA GLY A 415 -20.74 -25.32 -11.39
C GLY A 415 -22.22 -24.95 -11.55
N LEU A 416 -22.52 -23.93 -12.36
CA LEU A 416 -23.89 -23.52 -12.69
C LEU A 416 -24.35 -24.11 -14.05
N PRO A 417 -25.06 -25.25 -14.10
CA PRO A 417 -25.56 -25.83 -15.34
C PRO A 417 -26.61 -24.95 -16.00
N ALA A 418 -26.84 -25.07 -17.31
CA ALA A 418 -27.82 -24.26 -18.05
C ALA A 418 -29.21 -24.25 -17.40
N SER A 419 -29.65 -25.38 -16.82
CA SER A 419 -30.94 -25.53 -16.14
C SER A 419 -31.07 -24.84 -14.77
N ALA A 420 -29.97 -24.39 -14.16
CA ALA A 420 -30.03 -23.73 -12.86
C ALA A 420 -30.64 -22.32 -13.00
N ASP A 421 -31.71 -22.05 -12.25
CA ASP A 421 -32.46 -20.79 -12.31
C ASP A 421 -32.85 -20.33 -10.90
N ALA A 422 -32.16 -19.30 -10.42
CA ALA A 422 -32.35 -18.72 -9.09
C ALA A 422 -33.67 -17.94 -8.95
N THR A 423 -34.50 -17.88 -9.99
CA THR A 423 -35.85 -17.29 -9.94
C THR A 423 -36.95 -18.33 -9.71
N THR A 424 -36.59 -19.62 -9.74
CA THR A 424 -37.55 -20.72 -9.53
C THR A 424 -38.15 -20.66 -8.13
N GLY A 425 -39.49 -20.49 -8.08
CA GLY A 425 -40.25 -20.43 -6.82
C GLY A 425 -39.89 -19.25 -5.92
N LEU A 426 -39.36 -18.16 -6.49
CA LEU A 426 -38.97 -16.96 -5.75
C LEU A 426 -40.21 -16.31 -5.09
N ALA A 427 -40.16 -16.13 -3.77
CA ALA A 427 -41.25 -15.55 -2.97
C ALA A 427 -40.73 -14.56 -1.92
N ALA A 428 -41.57 -13.62 -1.49
CA ALA A 428 -41.22 -12.61 -0.48
C ALA A 428 -42.33 -12.44 0.57
N ALA A 429 -41.94 -12.29 1.85
CA ALA A 429 -42.86 -12.06 2.97
C ALA A 429 -42.23 -11.11 4.01
N PHE A 430 -43.04 -10.32 4.71
CA PHE A 430 -42.53 -9.54 5.84
C PHE A 430 -42.01 -10.46 6.95
N ARG A 431 -40.93 -10.07 7.63
CA ARG A 431 -40.41 -10.82 8.77
C ARG A 431 -41.31 -10.66 9.99
N ALA A 432 -41.38 -11.71 10.81
CA ALA A 432 -42.20 -11.70 12.02
C ALA A 432 -41.73 -10.59 13.00
N PRO A 433 -42.62 -9.74 13.52
CA PRO A 433 -42.25 -8.62 14.40
C PRO A 433 -41.53 -9.02 15.69
N GLY A 434 -41.69 -10.27 16.14
CA GLY A 434 -41.06 -10.79 17.35
C GLY A 434 -39.62 -11.27 17.18
N ASP A 435 -39.09 -11.34 15.96
CA ASP A 435 -37.77 -11.94 15.72
C ASP A 435 -36.60 -11.02 16.12
N ALA A 436 -36.77 -9.70 16.06
CA ALA A 436 -35.76 -8.69 16.43
C ALA A 436 -36.40 -7.28 16.52
N PRO A 437 -35.72 -6.28 17.14
CA PRO A 437 -36.12 -4.88 17.03
C PRO A 437 -36.29 -4.46 15.56
N ASP A 438 -37.39 -3.77 15.25
CA ASP A 438 -37.76 -3.34 13.90
C ASP A 438 -37.85 -4.45 12.83
N ALA A 439 -37.86 -5.73 13.22
CA ALA A 439 -37.96 -6.87 12.30
C ALA A 439 -39.17 -6.78 11.36
N ARG A 440 -40.27 -6.14 11.80
CA ARG A 440 -41.46 -5.92 10.98
C ARG A 440 -41.18 -5.15 9.67
N LEU A 441 -40.06 -4.44 9.57
CA LEU A 441 -39.64 -3.68 8.39
C LEU A 441 -38.83 -4.53 7.41
N ASP A 442 -38.33 -5.69 7.84
CA ASP A 442 -37.52 -6.58 7.03
C ASP A 442 -38.37 -7.47 6.12
N VAL A 443 -37.78 -7.93 5.02
CA VAL A 443 -38.41 -8.86 4.08
C VAL A 443 -37.56 -10.12 3.97
N VAL A 444 -38.20 -11.28 4.12
CA VAL A 444 -37.60 -12.59 3.86
C VAL A 444 -37.87 -12.96 2.41
N VAL A 445 -36.83 -13.37 1.69
CA VAL A 445 -36.90 -13.86 0.31
C VAL A 445 -36.50 -15.33 0.26
N ASP A 446 -37.37 -16.15 -0.31
CA ASP A 446 -37.16 -17.60 -0.46
C ASP A 446 -36.93 -17.95 -1.93
N ILE A 447 -35.95 -18.82 -2.20
CA ILE A 447 -35.77 -19.52 -3.48
C ILE A 447 -36.06 -21.00 -3.24
N ALA A 448 -36.77 -21.65 -4.17
CA ALA A 448 -37.16 -23.05 -4.04
C ALA A 448 -35.95 -23.99 -3.86
N ALA A 449 -36.19 -25.11 -3.18
CA ALA A 449 -35.19 -26.17 -3.04
C ALA A 449 -34.69 -26.65 -4.41
N ASP A 450 -33.39 -26.89 -4.51
CA ASP A 450 -32.71 -27.41 -5.71
C ASP A 450 -32.87 -26.55 -6.99
N ALA A 451 -33.33 -25.30 -6.88
CA ALA A 451 -33.37 -24.32 -7.98
C ALA A 451 -31.98 -24.04 -8.57
N VAL A 452 -30.95 -24.14 -7.73
CA VAL A 452 -29.54 -24.10 -8.09
C VAL A 452 -28.79 -25.23 -7.37
N PRO A 453 -27.64 -25.70 -7.89
CA PRO A 453 -26.86 -26.76 -7.24
C PRO A 453 -26.43 -26.37 -5.82
N ALA A 454 -26.37 -27.36 -4.93
CA ALA A 454 -25.85 -27.19 -3.58
C ALA A 454 -24.43 -26.61 -3.60
N GLY A 455 -24.13 -25.73 -2.65
CA GLY A 455 -22.87 -24.99 -2.58
C GLY A 455 -22.79 -23.75 -3.47
N THR A 456 -23.85 -23.42 -4.24
CA THR A 456 -23.97 -22.14 -4.98
C THR A 456 -24.20 -20.98 -4.01
N HIS A 457 -23.45 -19.89 -4.17
CA HIS A 457 -23.72 -18.65 -3.44
C HIS A 457 -24.86 -17.89 -4.11
N LEU A 458 -25.84 -17.46 -3.32
CA LEU A 458 -27.00 -16.68 -3.74
C LEU A 458 -26.96 -15.31 -3.07
N ARG A 459 -27.20 -14.26 -3.86
CA ARG A 459 -27.30 -12.88 -3.37
C ARG A 459 -28.52 -12.19 -3.97
N VAL A 460 -29.32 -11.53 -3.14
CA VAL A 460 -30.49 -10.76 -3.55
C VAL A 460 -30.30 -9.31 -3.16
N TYR A 461 -30.32 -8.42 -4.15
CA TYR A 461 -30.19 -6.98 -3.98
C TYR A 461 -31.53 -6.28 -4.21
N PRO A 462 -32.11 -5.59 -3.21
CA PRO A 462 -33.27 -4.75 -3.42
C PRO A 462 -32.88 -3.51 -4.22
N ARG A 463 -33.67 -3.17 -5.24
CA ARG A 463 -33.51 -1.99 -6.08
C ARG A 463 -34.36 -0.85 -5.53
N ARG A 464 -33.73 0.31 -5.35
CA ARG A 464 -34.42 1.56 -5.03
C ARG A 464 -34.21 2.57 -6.14
N PHE A 465 -35.30 3.06 -6.72
CA PHE A 465 -35.22 4.18 -7.66
C PHE A 465 -34.83 5.44 -6.92
N VAL A 466 -33.89 6.18 -7.50
CA VAL A 466 -33.46 7.48 -6.97
C VAL A 466 -33.96 8.54 -7.93
N GLN A 467 -34.59 9.58 -7.39
CA GLN A 467 -34.97 10.73 -8.19
C GLN A 467 -33.70 11.36 -8.76
N ILE A 468 -33.64 11.50 -10.08
CA ILE A 468 -32.56 12.18 -10.77
C ILE A 468 -32.88 13.68 -10.72
N ASP A 469 -32.18 14.42 -9.87
CA ASP A 469 -32.40 15.85 -9.69
C ASP A 469 -31.96 16.69 -10.91
N ALA A 470 -31.02 16.19 -11.70
CA ALA A 470 -30.57 16.77 -12.97
C ALA A 470 -30.12 15.67 -13.94
N ILE A 471 -30.45 15.79 -15.24
CA ILE A 471 -29.98 14.86 -16.28
C ILE A 471 -28.52 15.20 -16.61
N ASP A 472 -27.62 14.99 -15.66
CA ASP A 472 -26.16 15.12 -15.84
C ASP A 472 -25.49 13.79 -16.21
N GLY A 473 -26.26 12.68 -16.19
CA GLY A 473 -25.79 11.34 -16.52
C GLY A 473 -24.92 10.68 -15.45
N GLU A 474 -24.67 11.34 -14.31
CA GLU A 474 -23.78 10.83 -13.27
C GLU A 474 -24.51 10.12 -12.14
N GLN A 475 -25.79 10.44 -11.92
CA GLN A 475 -26.62 9.79 -10.91
C GLN A 475 -27.29 8.52 -11.46
N PRO A 476 -27.16 7.37 -10.78
CA PRO A 476 -27.78 6.14 -11.26
C PRO A 476 -29.30 6.21 -11.11
N SER A 477 -30.04 5.73 -12.10
CA SER A 477 -31.52 5.69 -12.05
C SER A 477 -32.05 4.79 -10.92
N PHE A 478 -31.21 3.90 -10.40
CA PHE A 478 -31.51 3.07 -9.24
C PHE A 478 -30.23 2.68 -8.49
N ILE A 479 -30.35 2.41 -7.20
CA ILE A 479 -29.27 1.89 -6.35
C ILE A 479 -29.66 0.52 -5.80
N ARG A 480 -28.65 -0.23 -5.36
CA ARG A 480 -28.81 -1.51 -4.67
C ARG A 480 -28.37 -1.37 -3.21
N ALA A 481 -29.24 -1.71 -2.25
CA ALA A 481 -28.83 -1.83 -0.84
C ALA A 481 -28.01 -3.11 -0.61
N ASP A 482 -27.52 -3.34 0.61
CA ASP A 482 -26.63 -4.49 0.91
C ASP A 482 -27.28 -5.85 0.66
N GLY A 483 -28.61 -5.92 0.77
CA GLY A 483 -29.38 -7.08 0.39
C GLY A 483 -29.25 -8.26 1.34
N GLY A 484 -29.51 -9.47 0.85
CA GLY A 484 -29.46 -10.72 1.60
C GLY A 484 -28.69 -11.79 0.85
N ALA A 485 -28.05 -12.71 1.56
CA ALA A 485 -27.23 -13.76 0.97
C ALA A 485 -27.52 -15.13 1.60
N ALA A 486 -27.25 -16.20 0.86
CA ALA A 486 -27.31 -17.59 1.33
C ALA A 486 -26.35 -18.49 0.52
N ILE A 487 -26.10 -19.69 1.03
CA ILE A 487 -25.44 -20.77 0.27
C ILE A 487 -26.45 -21.90 0.12
N ALA A 488 -26.75 -22.27 -1.13
CA ALA A 488 -27.77 -23.28 -1.43
C ALA A 488 -27.41 -24.65 -0.82
N GLN A 489 -28.39 -25.31 -0.24
CA GLN A 489 -28.26 -26.67 0.31
C GLN A 489 -29.18 -27.64 -0.45
N ALA A 490 -28.74 -28.89 -0.61
CA ALA A 490 -29.50 -29.90 -1.33
C ALA A 490 -30.83 -30.20 -0.62
N GLY A 491 -31.93 -30.22 -1.37
CA GLY A 491 -33.27 -30.53 -0.85
C GLY A 491 -33.87 -29.47 0.07
N GLN A 492 -33.25 -28.29 0.22
CA GLN A 492 -33.72 -27.23 1.12
C GLN A 492 -33.89 -25.90 0.36
N PRO A 493 -34.97 -25.13 0.66
CA PRO A 493 -35.13 -23.79 0.11
C PRO A 493 -34.05 -22.85 0.66
N SER A 494 -33.59 -21.92 -0.17
CA SER A 494 -32.61 -20.90 0.26
C SER A 494 -33.33 -19.66 0.75
N ARG A 495 -33.21 -19.34 2.04
CA ARG A 495 -33.85 -18.19 2.68
C ARG A 495 -32.86 -17.05 2.89
N MET A 496 -33.25 -15.83 2.58
CA MET A 496 -32.40 -14.64 2.69
C MET A 496 -33.16 -13.48 3.33
N LEU A 497 -32.48 -12.71 4.16
CA LEU A 497 -33.05 -11.53 4.82
C LEU A 497 -32.64 -10.25 4.11
N LEU A 498 -33.62 -9.46 3.68
CA LEU A 498 -33.42 -8.09 3.23
C LEU A 498 -33.81 -7.16 4.38
N ARG A 499 -32.82 -6.49 4.98
CA ARG A 499 -33.06 -5.57 6.10
C ARG A 499 -33.67 -4.26 5.59
N ASN A 500 -34.84 -3.89 6.12
CA ASN A 500 -35.60 -2.68 5.80
C ASN A 500 -35.45 -2.19 4.33
N PRO A 501 -35.83 -2.99 3.31
CA PRO A 501 -35.54 -2.69 1.90
C PRO A 501 -36.28 -1.44 1.39
N TYR A 502 -37.29 -0.98 2.13
CA TYR A 502 -38.08 0.22 1.84
C TYR A 502 -37.54 1.49 2.55
N THR A 503 -36.50 1.37 3.39
CA THR A 503 -35.93 2.48 4.18
C THR A 503 -36.96 3.23 5.02
N LEU A 504 -37.84 2.48 5.66
CA LEU A 504 -38.91 3.00 6.52
C LEU A 504 -38.37 3.37 7.90
N ALA A 505 -38.93 4.42 8.50
CA ALA A 505 -38.72 4.69 9.93
C ALA A 505 -39.39 3.60 10.80
N SER A 506 -38.89 3.36 12.01
CA SER A 506 -39.37 2.32 12.94
C SER A 506 -40.90 2.30 13.13
N ALA A 507 -41.56 3.46 13.11
CA ALA A 507 -43.00 3.60 13.27
C ALA A 507 -43.80 3.77 11.96
N ALA A 508 -43.16 3.78 10.79
CA ALA A 508 -43.83 4.04 9.51
C ALA A 508 -44.74 2.88 9.08
N PRO A 509 -45.91 3.14 8.47
CA PRO A 509 -46.80 2.08 7.99
C PRO A 509 -46.13 1.26 6.88
N LEU A 510 -46.48 -0.04 6.81
CA LEU A 510 -46.00 -0.92 5.73
C LEU A 510 -46.76 -0.60 4.42
N PRO A 511 -46.11 -0.67 3.25
CA PRO A 511 -46.76 -0.48 1.95
C PRO A 511 -47.88 -1.51 1.69
N SER A 512 -48.92 -1.14 0.94
CA SER A 512 -50.00 -2.03 0.53
C SER A 512 -50.59 -1.58 -0.83
N PRO A 513 -50.45 -2.39 -1.91
CA PRO A 513 -49.63 -3.59 -1.99
C PRO A 513 -48.15 -3.26 -1.78
N ALA A 514 -47.41 -4.15 -1.15
CA ALA A 514 -45.96 -4.03 -1.02
C ALA A 514 -45.29 -4.69 -2.24
N LEU A 515 -44.73 -3.86 -3.13
CA LEU A 515 -43.98 -4.30 -4.31
C LEU A 515 -42.49 -4.11 -4.07
N LEU A 516 -41.73 -5.19 -4.24
CA LEU A 516 -40.29 -5.22 -4.07
C LEU A 516 -39.62 -5.55 -5.40
N LEU A 517 -38.78 -4.66 -5.90
CA LEU A 517 -37.94 -4.91 -7.07
C LEU A 517 -36.58 -5.44 -6.62
N VAL A 518 -36.13 -6.58 -7.14
CA VAL A 518 -34.85 -7.20 -6.77
C VAL A 518 -34.01 -7.61 -7.98
N ASP A 519 -32.72 -7.75 -7.73
CA ASP A 519 -31.80 -8.50 -8.58
C ASP A 519 -31.27 -9.72 -7.83
N VAL A 520 -31.21 -10.86 -8.50
CA VAL A 520 -30.76 -12.14 -7.93
C VAL A 520 -29.51 -12.59 -8.64
N VAL A 521 -28.45 -12.85 -7.87
CA VAL A 521 -27.16 -13.33 -8.37
C VAL A 521 -26.90 -14.73 -7.84
N ALA A 522 -26.51 -15.64 -8.72
CA ALA A 522 -26.02 -16.97 -8.38
C ALA A 522 -24.55 -17.09 -8.81
N VAL A 523 -23.69 -17.61 -7.93
CA VAL A 523 -22.27 -17.87 -8.21
C VAL A 523 -21.93 -19.31 -7.86
N GLY A 524 -21.53 -20.09 -8.88
CA GLY A 524 -21.08 -21.46 -8.74
C GLY A 524 -19.67 -21.57 -8.19
N ARG A 525 -19.30 -22.79 -7.73
CA ARG A 525 -17.95 -23.06 -7.19
C ARG A 525 -16.88 -23.11 -8.29
N ASP A 526 -17.28 -23.32 -9.54
CA ASP A 526 -16.44 -23.14 -10.74
C ASP A 526 -16.16 -21.67 -11.07
N GLY A 527 -16.80 -20.74 -10.34
CA GLY A 527 -16.70 -19.32 -10.58
C GLY A 527 -17.58 -18.82 -11.72
N GLN A 528 -18.52 -19.60 -12.25
CA GLN A 528 -19.54 -19.05 -13.14
C GLN A 528 -20.53 -18.20 -12.34
N ARG A 529 -21.02 -17.11 -12.95
CA ARG A 529 -22.00 -16.20 -12.33
C ARG A 529 -23.19 -15.98 -13.26
N ARG A 530 -24.40 -16.00 -12.70
CA ARG A 530 -25.63 -15.54 -13.36
C ARG A 530 -26.28 -14.42 -12.57
N LEU A 531 -26.81 -13.43 -13.28
CA LEU A 531 -27.56 -12.30 -12.72
C LEU A 531 -28.94 -12.26 -13.40
N HIS A 532 -29.99 -12.36 -12.62
CA HIS A 532 -31.36 -12.08 -13.03
C HIS A 532 -31.73 -10.71 -12.46
N SER A 533 -32.07 -9.74 -13.32
CA SER A 533 -32.23 -8.35 -12.90
C SER A 533 -33.66 -7.84 -13.11
N GLY A 534 -34.14 -7.00 -12.20
CA GLY A 534 -35.42 -6.31 -12.31
C GLY A 534 -36.63 -7.23 -12.08
N ILE A 535 -36.52 -8.16 -11.14
CA ILE A 535 -37.62 -9.05 -10.77
C ILE A 535 -38.53 -8.33 -9.78
N GLU A 536 -39.81 -8.18 -10.12
CA GLU A 536 -40.82 -7.62 -9.22
C GLU A 536 -41.48 -8.73 -8.39
N LEU A 537 -41.54 -8.54 -7.08
CA LEU A 537 -42.14 -9.45 -6.11
C LEU A 537 -43.23 -8.74 -5.32
N THR A 538 -44.39 -9.36 -5.19
CA THR A 538 -45.39 -8.93 -4.21
C THR A 538 -45.00 -9.50 -2.84
N VAL A 539 -44.78 -8.63 -1.85
CA VAL A 539 -44.45 -9.03 -0.48
C VAL A 539 -45.73 -9.42 0.25
N SER A 540 -45.78 -10.66 0.71
CA SER A 540 -46.90 -11.17 1.51
C SER A 540 -47.04 -10.43 2.84
N ALA A 541 -48.27 -10.05 3.18
CA ALA A 541 -48.63 -9.52 4.50
C ALA A 541 -48.61 -10.60 5.59
N THR A 542 -48.69 -11.88 5.21
CA THR A 542 -48.48 -13.00 6.13
C THR A 542 -47.00 -13.05 6.49
N THR A 543 -46.68 -12.84 7.76
CA THR A 543 -45.30 -12.77 8.20
C THR A 543 -44.63 -14.15 8.27
N THR A 544 -43.33 -14.18 8.05
CA THR A 544 -42.49 -15.38 8.16
C THR A 544 -41.39 -15.13 9.18
N SER A 545 -41.15 -16.09 10.07
CA SER A 545 -40.04 -15.98 11.03
C SER A 545 -38.70 -16.24 10.34
N PHE A 546 -37.69 -15.47 10.71
CA PHE A 546 -36.32 -15.62 10.23
C PHE A 546 -35.32 -15.32 11.35
N THR A 547 -34.38 -16.24 11.53
CA THR A 547 -33.23 -16.09 12.41
C THR A 547 -31.98 -16.11 11.54
N PRO A 548 -31.15 -15.05 11.55
CA PRO A 548 -29.87 -15.07 10.86
C PRO A 548 -29.01 -16.26 11.33
N ASP A 549 -28.40 -16.97 10.37
CA ASP A 549 -27.44 -18.03 10.63
C ASP A 549 -26.07 -17.66 10.01
N PRO A 550 -25.25 -16.86 10.70
CA PRO A 550 -23.91 -16.50 10.22
C PRO A 550 -23.01 -17.72 9.99
N ALA A 551 -23.24 -18.83 10.70
CA ALA A 551 -22.44 -20.04 10.59
C ALA A 551 -22.60 -20.72 9.21
N ALA A 552 -23.69 -20.44 8.47
CA ALA A 552 -23.87 -20.89 7.10
C ALA A 552 -22.78 -20.40 6.13
N PHE A 553 -22.09 -19.31 6.47
CA PHE A 553 -20.94 -18.78 5.71
C PHE A 553 -19.58 -19.29 6.23
N GLY A 554 -19.61 -20.30 7.11
CA GLY A 554 -18.45 -20.95 7.69
C GLY A 554 -17.56 -20.03 8.52
N GLY A 555 -16.43 -20.59 8.95
CA GLY A 555 -15.50 -19.90 9.83
C GLY A 555 -15.85 -20.10 11.30
N GLU A 556 -15.16 -19.37 12.17
CA GLU A 556 -15.28 -19.56 13.61
C GLU A 556 -15.35 -18.24 14.36
N ALA A 557 -16.31 -18.14 15.29
CA ALA A 557 -16.47 -16.98 16.15
C ALA A 557 -15.40 -16.99 17.25
N LEU A 558 -14.24 -16.42 16.94
CA LEU A 558 -13.07 -16.48 17.80
C LEU A 558 -13.33 -15.95 19.21
N LEU A 559 -14.09 -14.86 19.32
CA LEU A 559 -14.43 -14.23 20.59
C LEU A 559 -15.47 -15.00 21.41
N GLN A 560 -16.09 -16.04 20.85
CA GLN A 560 -16.98 -16.95 21.57
C GLN A 560 -16.26 -18.21 22.10
N ARG A 561 -15.00 -18.45 21.69
CA ARG A 561 -14.19 -19.52 22.26
C ARG A 561 -13.91 -19.21 23.74
N PRO A 562 -14.25 -20.09 24.70
CA PRO A 562 -14.05 -19.81 26.13
C PRO A 562 -12.62 -19.41 26.49
N ALA A 563 -11.60 -19.99 25.85
CA ALA A 563 -10.20 -19.64 26.11
C ALA A 563 -9.85 -18.20 25.70
N VAL A 564 -10.24 -17.76 24.50
CA VAL A 564 -9.95 -16.40 24.00
C VAL A 564 -10.85 -15.37 24.66
N ALA A 565 -12.13 -15.69 24.86
CA ALA A 565 -13.07 -14.85 25.59
C ALA A 565 -12.59 -14.59 27.02
N ALA A 566 -12.12 -15.63 27.73
CA ALA A 566 -11.57 -15.49 29.07
C ALA A 566 -10.32 -14.60 29.09
N LEU A 567 -9.43 -14.71 28.09
CA LEU A 567 -8.22 -13.90 28.00
C LEU A 567 -8.51 -12.42 27.82
N LEU A 568 -9.46 -12.08 26.95
CA LEU A 568 -9.85 -10.70 26.70
C LEU A 568 -10.66 -10.10 27.86
N ALA A 569 -11.48 -10.91 28.52
CA ALA A 569 -12.29 -10.49 29.66
C ALA A 569 -11.48 -10.32 30.96
N ALA A 570 -10.49 -11.19 31.22
CA ALA A 570 -9.75 -11.22 32.49
C ALA A 570 -8.94 -9.93 32.76
N PHE A 571 -8.55 -9.21 31.71
CA PHE A 571 -7.69 -8.02 31.81
C PHE A 571 -8.34 -6.73 31.28
N GLY A 572 -9.60 -6.77 30.84
CA GLY A 572 -10.23 -5.62 30.18
C GLY A 572 -9.51 -5.24 28.89
N SER A 573 -9.04 -6.23 28.13
CA SER A 573 -8.12 -6.06 27.00
C SER A 573 -8.79 -5.66 25.68
N THR A 574 -9.99 -5.08 25.75
CA THR A 574 -10.77 -4.71 24.56
C THR A 574 -11.07 -3.22 24.55
N ALA A 575 -10.97 -2.60 23.38
CA ALA A 575 -11.29 -1.20 23.18
C ALA A 575 -12.21 -1.01 21.96
N VAL A 576 -13.16 -0.10 22.09
CA VAL A 576 -14.00 0.39 20.99
C VAL A 576 -13.87 1.90 20.84
N ALA A 577 -14.08 2.40 19.64
CA ALA A 577 -14.01 3.83 19.33
C ALA A 577 -15.23 4.26 18.50
N PRO A 578 -16.39 4.44 19.14
CA PRO A 578 -17.57 4.90 18.45
C PRO A 578 -17.39 6.33 17.95
N ALA A 579 -17.87 6.59 16.74
CA ALA A 579 -17.83 7.87 16.09
C ALA A 579 -19.05 7.98 15.16
N SER A 580 -20.09 8.64 15.65
CA SER A 580 -21.37 8.78 14.93
C SER A 580 -21.20 9.45 13.57
N LEU A 581 -20.22 10.37 13.44
CA LEU A 581 -19.85 10.99 12.17
C LEU A 581 -19.54 9.96 11.07
N PHE A 582 -19.03 8.79 11.44
CA PHE A 582 -18.62 7.71 10.52
C PHE A 582 -19.56 6.50 10.57
N GLY A 583 -20.79 6.72 11.07
CA GLY A 583 -21.82 5.69 11.17
C GLY A 583 -21.53 4.62 12.24
N ILE A 584 -20.70 4.93 13.24
CA ILE A 584 -20.38 3.99 14.33
C ILE A 584 -21.09 4.46 15.61
N ALA A 585 -22.13 3.73 16.01
CA ALA A 585 -22.94 4.07 17.17
C ALA A 585 -22.19 3.84 18.50
N PRO A 586 -22.36 4.71 19.51
CA PRO A 586 -21.82 4.47 20.84
C PRO A 586 -22.55 3.30 21.53
N PRO A 587 -21.84 2.42 22.25
CA PRO A 587 -22.46 1.30 22.96
C PRO A 587 -23.32 1.77 24.15
N THR A 588 -23.04 2.96 24.69
CA THR A 588 -23.83 3.62 25.76
C THR A 588 -23.91 5.13 25.52
N PRO A 589 -25.05 5.79 25.81
CA PRO A 589 -25.14 7.25 25.77
C PRO A 589 -24.14 7.91 26.73
N PRO A 590 -23.51 9.04 26.35
CA PRO A 590 -22.60 9.76 27.24
C PRO A 590 -23.34 10.32 28.48
N ILE A 591 -22.59 10.57 29.55
CA ILE A 591 -23.13 11.09 30.82
C ILE A 591 -23.62 12.54 30.61
N GLY A 592 -24.87 12.83 31.01
CA GLY A 592 -25.50 14.15 30.83
C GLY A 592 -24.93 15.29 31.70
N GLY A 593 -25.23 16.53 31.32
CA GLY A 593 -24.81 17.77 32.02
C GLY A 593 -23.65 18.51 31.34
N ALA A 594 -23.51 19.81 31.57
CA ALA A 594 -22.42 20.60 30.98
C ALA A 594 -21.05 20.22 31.59
N PRO A 595 -20.00 20.05 30.77
CA PRO A 595 -18.65 19.79 31.27
C PRO A 595 -18.06 21.03 31.95
N GLY A 596 -17.37 20.85 33.07
CA GLY A 596 -16.74 21.94 33.82
C GLY A 596 -15.41 22.42 33.24
N ASN A 597 -14.71 21.58 32.48
CA ASN A 597 -13.45 21.91 31.79
C ASN A 597 -13.16 20.87 30.67
N PHE A 598 -12.05 21.06 29.95
CA PHE A 598 -11.63 20.20 28.83
C PHE A 598 -11.39 18.73 29.25
N LEU A 599 -10.77 18.49 30.40
CA LEU A 599 -10.54 17.14 30.91
C LEU A 599 -11.86 16.45 31.27
N ASP A 600 -12.77 17.15 31.94
CA ASP A 600 -14.12 16.65 32.27
C ASP A 600 -14.92 16.30 31.00
N LEU A 601 -14.82 17.14 29.96
CA LEU A 601 -15.43 16.84 28.65
C LEU A 601 -14.96 15.50 28.08
N ILE A 602 -13.64 15.32 27.93
CA ILE A 602 -13.10 14.11 27.30
C ILE A 602 -13.44 12.87 28.13
N ARG A 603 -13.36 12.97 29.46
CA ARG A 603 -13.66 11.84 30.35
C ARG A 603 -15.13 11.44 30.34
N ARG A 604 -16.07 12.36 30.09
CA ARG A 604 -17.50 12.04 29.94
C ARG A 604 -17.83 11.30 28.64
N LEU A 605 -16.98 11.44 27.61
CA LEU A 605 -17.08 10.70 26.36
C LEU A 605 -16.44 9.31 26.46
N ALA A 606 -15.56 9.11 27.45
CA ALA A 606 -14.90 7.85 27.71
C ALA A 606 -15.70 6.96 28.67
N ASN A 607 -15.45 5.65 28.59
CA ASN A 607 -15.84 4.68 29.61
C ASN A 607 -14.56 4.10 30.21
N GLU A 608 -14.13 4.66 31.34
CA GLU A 608 -12.84 4.35 31.97
C GLU A 608 -12.89 3.26 33.05
N THR A 609 -14.07 2.71 33.33
CA THR A 609 -14.27 1.81 34.48
C THR A 609 -14.73 0.41 34.10
N SER A 610 -15.04 0.15 32.83
CA SER A 610 -15.50 -1.14 32.34
C SER A 610 -14.93 -1.47 30.95
N ALA A 611 -14.94 -2.76 30.61
CA ALA A 611 -14.52 -3.27 29.31
C ALA A 611 -15.75 -3.67 28.46
N PRO A 612 -15.74 -3.46 27.13
CA PRO A 612 -14.69 -2.80 26.35
C PRO A 612 -14.55 -1.31 26.67
N ARG A 613 -13.31 -0.82 26.75
CA ARG A 613 -13.04 0.59 27.02
C ARG A 613 -13.46 1.43 25.82
N ILE A 614 -14.26 2.48 26.06
CA ILE A 614 -14.41 3.57 25.11
C ILE A 614 -13.31 4.56 25.49
N GLY A 615 -12.18 4.54 24.78
CA GLY A 615 -11.06 5.39 25.15
C GLY A 615 -11.42 6.90 25.06
N PRO A 616 -10.76 7.77 25.84
CA PRO A 616 -10.84 9.24 25.74
C PRO A 616 -10.83 9.72 24.31
N HIS A 617 -11.78 10.53 23.85
CA HIS A 617 -11.77 11.05 22.48
C HIS A 617 -12.43 12.42 22.42
N LEU A 618 -12.15 13.16 21.35
CA LEU A 618 -12.76 14.45 21.06
C LEU A 618 -14.08 14.24 20.30
N PRO A 619 -15.07 15.14 20.43
CA PRO A 619 -16.28 15.09 19.61
C PRO A 619 -15.98 14.89 18.12
N THR A 620 -16.66 13.94 17.49
CA THR A 620 -16.52 13.57 16.06
C THR A 620 -15.18 12.94 15.65
N GLN A 621 -14.24 12.76 16.57
CA GLN A 621 -12.96 12.11 16.30
C GLN A 621 -13.14 10.64 15.96
N GLY A 622 -12.55 10.21 14.86
CA GLY A 622 -12.47 8.80 14.49
C GLY A 622 -11.22 8.17 15.07
N ARG A 623 -11.31 6.89 15.45
CA ARG A 623 -10.16 6.00 15.56
C ARG A 623 -10.50 4.77 14.74
N PHE A 624 -9.73 4.55 13.69
CA PHE A 624 -10.11 3.62 12.64
C PHE A 624 -9.31 2.32 12.67
N ASP A 625 -8.25 2.28 13.48
CA ASP A 625 -7.38 1.12 13.61
C ASP A 625 -8.09 -0.05 14.29
N THR A 626 -7.95 -1.22 13.69
CA THR A 626 -8.17 -2.51 14.34
C THR A 626 -6.83 -3.18 14.53
N VAL A 627 -6.50 -3.52 15.77
CA VAL A 627 -5.32 -4.29 16.15
C VAL A 627 -5.75 -5.48 16.99
N LEU A 628 -5.41 -6.68 16.54
CA LEU A 628 -5.36 -7.87 17.40
C LEU A 628 -3.89 -8.14 17.70
N ALA A 629 -3.51 -8.11 18.97
CA ALA A 629 -2.18 -8.46 19.42
C ALA A 629 -2.24 -9.60 20.45
N LEU A 630 -1.44 -10.64 20.22
CA LEU A 630 -1.40 -11.85 21.01
C LEU A 630 0.04 -12.08 21.47
N GLY A 631 0.25 -12.20 22.78
CA GLY A 631 1.56 -12.40 23.38
C GLY A 631 1.57 -13.66 24.24
N ALA A 632 2.51 -14.58 24.01
CA ALA A 632 2.67 -15.79 24.82
C ALA A 632 4.12 -15.97 25.24
N ALA A 633 4.36 -16.23 26.53
CA ALA A 633 5.70 -16.50 27.03
C ALA A 633 6.13 -17.93 26.68
N PRO A 634 7.37 -18.15 26.24
CA PRO A 634 7.93 -19.50 26.07
C PRO A 634 8.03 -20.29 27.39
N ALA A 635 8.15 -19.58 28.52
CA ALA A 635 8.16 -20.11 29.88
C ALA A 635 7.73 -19.03 30.87
N ALA A 636 7.30 -19.42 32.07
CA ALA A 636 6.86 -18.47 33.09
C ALA A 636 7.98 -17.46 33.47
N GLY A 637 7.62 -16.18 33.57
CA GLY A 637 8.53 -15.08 33.90
C GLY A 637 9.41 -14.59 32.75
N GLN A 638 9.22 -15.07 31.53
CA GLN A 638 9.93 -14.61 30.34
C GLN A 638 9.15 -13.51 29.58
N PRO A 639 9.83 -12.70 28.73
CA PRO A 639 9.15 -11.77 27.82
C PRO A 639 8.18 -12.51 26.90
N LEU A 640 7.04 -11.88 26.58
CA LEU A 640 6.06 -12.43 25.64
C LEU A 640 6.62 -12.41 24.22
N ALA A 641 6.43 -13.50 23.49
CA ALA A 641 6.56 -13.53 22.04
C ALA A 641 5.26 -13.01 21.43
N TRP A 642 5.35 -11.89 20.70
CA TRP A 642 4.20 -11.17 20.16
C TRP A 642 3.92 -11.51 18.71
N GLN A 643 2.63 -11.57 18.38
CA GLN A 643 2.08 -11.57 17.03
C GLN A 643 0.97 -10.53 16.97
N ALA A 644 0.87 -9.81 15.86
CA ALA A 644 -0.15 -8.79 15.68
C ALA A 644 -0.61 -8.67 14.23
N VAL A 645 -1.85 -8.21 14.07
CA VAL A 645 -2.41 -7.82 12.77
C VAL A 645 -3.01 -6.42 12.91
N LEU A 646 -2.64 -5.51 12.01
CA LEU A 646 -3.14 -4.13 11.91
C LEU A 646 -3.95 -3.96 10.62
N THR A 647 -5.10 -3.30 10.71
CA THR A 647 -5.98 -3.03 9.55
C THR A 647 -6.93 -1.86 9.85
N GLY A 648 -7.50 -1.26 8.80
CA GLY A 648 -8.69 -0.42 8.93
C GLY A 648 -10.01 -1.20 8.89
N ALA A 649 -9.98 -2.51 8.60
CA ALA A 649 -11.17 -3.37 8.66
C ALA A 649 -11.75 -3.37 10.07
N ARG A 650 -13.08 -3.28 10.22
CA ARG A 650 -13.72 -3.35 11.54
C ARG A 650 -13.90 -4.80 11.97
N TRP A 651 -13.95 -5.07 13.27
CA TRP A 651 -14.27 -6.39 13.80
C TRP A 651 -15.79 -6.63 13.73
N THR A 652 -16.36 -6.59 12.53
CA THR A 652 -17.78 -6.82 12.25
C THR A 652 -17.94 -7.57 10.92
N GLU A 653 -19.15 -8.09 10.65
CA GLU A 653 -19.44 -8.83 9.41
C GLU A 653 -19.16 -8.02 8.13
N GLU A 654 -19.11 -6.68 8.17
CA GLU A 654 -18.81 -5.86 6.99
C GLU A 654 -17.42 -6.15 6.38
N SER A 655 -16.49 -6.64 7.22
CA SER A 655 -15.12 -6.98 6.81
C SER A 655 -15.03 -8.34 6.11
N ARG A 656 -16.11 -9.12 6.09
CA ARG A 656 -16.21 -10.37 5.33
C ARG A 656 -16.44 -10.04 3.85
N SER A 657 -15.42 -9.51 3.18
CA SER A 657 -15.48 -9.11 1.77
C SER A 657 -14.13 -9.23 1.08
N ALA A 658 -14.14 -9.82 -0.12
CA ALA A 658 -12.95 -9.99 -0.97
C ALA A 658 -13.24 -9.76 -2.46
N ARG A 659 -14.42 -10.19 -2.94
CA ARG A 659 -14.78 -10.13 -4.37
C ARG A 659 -16.15 -9.49 -4.59
N PRO A 660 -16.37 -8.24 -4.13
CA PRO A 660 -17.66 -7.56 -4.25
C PRO A 660 -18.13 -7.42 -5.70
N GLU A 661 -17.22 -7.31 -6.66
CA GLU A 661 -17.53 -7.26 -8.10
C GLU A 661 -18.25 -8.51 -8.61
N ARG A 662 -18.17 -9.60 -7.85
CA ARG A 662 -18.80 -10.90 -8.12
C ARG A 662 -20.01 -11.21 -7.23
N ALA A 663 -20.54 -10.20 -6.53
CA ALA A 663 -21.55 -10.33 -5.47
C ALA A 663 -21.00 -10.98 -4.18
N ASP A 664 -19.69 -10.88 -3.98
CA ASP A 664 -18.94 -11.32 -2.80
C ASP A 664 -19.26 -12.78 -2.36
N PRO A 665 -19.03 -13.75 -3.25
CA PRO A 665 -19.44 -15.12 -3.01
C PRO A 665 -18.74 -15.74 -1.80
N GLY A 666 -19.49 -16.53 -1.04
CA GLY A 666 -19.01 -17.20 0.18
C GLY A 666 -19.15 -16.38 1.47
N ASN A 667 -19.57 -15.13 1.37
CA ASN A 667 -19.66 -14.20 2.49
C ASN A 667 -21.10 -13.78 2.84
N PRO A 668 -21.35 -13.36 4.10
CA PRO A 668 -22.63 -12.80 4.52
C PRO A 668 -22.99 -11.50 3.78
N PRO A 669 -24.26 -11.03 3.90
CA PRO A 669 -24.63 -9.75 3.34
C PRO A 669 -24.02 -8.55 4.07
N GLY A 670 -23.46 -7.62 3.30
CA GLY A 670 -22.84 -6.40 3.79
C GLY A 670 -22.48 -5.41 2.66
N PRO A 671 -21.83 -4.29 3.01
CA PRO A 671 -21.33 -3.31 2.05
C PRO A 671 -20.23 -3.91 1.17
N ASP A 672 -20.06 -3.35 -0.02
CA ASP A 672 -19.03 -3.79 -0.96
C ASP A 672 -17.68 -3.20 -0.54
N LEU A 673 -17.01 -3.86 0.39
CA LEU A 673 -15.90 -3.29 1.14
C LEU A 673 -14.55 -3.84 0.70
N HIS A 674 -13.54 -2.98 0.73
CA HIS A 674 -12.14 -3.37 0.73
C HIS A 674 -11.41 -2.79 1.94
N ALA A 675 -10.64 -3.63 2.61
CA ALA A 675 -9.75 -3.23 3.68
C ALA A 675 -8.46 -4.04 3.60
N ALA A 676 -7.34 -3.36 3.43
CA ALA A 676 -6.01 -3.97 3.47
C ALA A 676 -5.48 -4.01 4.92
N GLY A 677 -4.41 -4.76 5.15
CA GLY A 677 -3.76 -4.81 6.45
C GLY A 677 -2.35 -5.39 6.39
N VAL A 678 -1.75 -5.54 7.55
CA VAL A 678 -0.44 -6.21 7.71
C VAL A 678 -0.49 -7.17 8.90
N ARG A 679 0.19 -8.30 8.74
CA ARG A 679 0.52 -9.22 9.84
C ARG A 679 2.00 -9.08 10.16
N VAL A 680 2.34 -9.08 11.46
CA VAL A 680 3.71 -8.96 11.94
C VAL A 680 3.91 -9.78 13.21
N ASP A 681 5.12 -10.28 13.42
CA ASP A 681 5.55 -10.91 14.67
C ASP A 681 6.71 -10.13 15.32
N GLY A 682 7.13 -10.55 16.51
CA GLY A 682 8.35 -10.06 17.15
C GLY A 682 8.24 -8.65 17.73
N GLN A 683 9.31 -7.87 17.63
CA GLN A 683 9.35 -6.55 18.28
C GLN A 683 8.37 -5.53 17.68
N LEU A 684 8.06 -5.62 16.39
CA LEU A 684 7.04 -4.74 15.79
C LEU A 684 5.63 -5.09 16.27
N ALA A 685 5.35 -6.37 16.49
CA ALA A 685 4.10 -6.80 17.11
C ALA A 685 3.99 -6.34 18.57
N GLN A 686 5.11 -6.27 19.31
CA GLN A 686 5.15 -5.68 20.65
C GLN A 686 4.82 -4.17 20.63
N ASP A 687 5.26 -3.43 19.61
CA ASP A 687 4.91 -2.02 19.45
C ASP A 687 3.39 -1.85 19.23
N LEU A 688 2.80 -2.66 18.36
CA LEU A 688 1.34 -2.70 18.13
C LEU A 688 0.57 -3.14 19.38
N ALA A 689 1.09 -4.10 20.14
CA ALA A 689 0.52 -4.51 21.41
C ALA A 689 0.52 -3.36 22.42
N LEU A 690 1.59 -2.58 22.49
CA LEU A 690 1.65 -1.40 23.36
C LEU A 690 0.62 -0.34 22.93
N HIS A 691 0.47 -0.10 21.63
CA HIS A 691 -0.58 0.78 21.10
C HIS A 691 -1.98 0.29 21.53
N ALA A 692 -2.29 -0.99 21.28
CA ALA A 692 -3.58 -1.58 21.65
C ALA A 692 -3.83 -1.57 23.17
N LEU A 693 -2.79 -1.80 23.99
CA LEU A 693 -2.89 -1.73 25.45
C LEU A 693 -3.29 -0.33 25.92
N LYS A 694 -2.66 0.72 25.38
CA LYS A 694 -3.00 2.12 25.71
C LYS A 694 -4.42 2.48 25.29
N ARG A 695 -4.94 1.90 24.21
CA ARG A 695 -6.35 2.02 23.81
C ARG A 695 -7.28 1.31 24.80
N ALA A 696 -6.93 0.10 25.22
CA ALA A 696 -7.77 -0.75 26.07
C ALA A 696 -7.74 -0.39 27.55
N GLN A 697 -6.72 0.32 28.04
CA GLN A 697 -6.53 0.56 29.47
C GLN A 697 -6.27 2.05 29.80
N PRO A 698 -6.79 2.55 30.93
CA PRO A 698 -6.40 3.87 31.46
C PRO A 698 -4.91 3.90 31.85
N VAL A 699 -4.35 5.08 32.13
CA VAL A 699 -2.94 5.21 32.54
C VAL A 699 -2.66 4.49 33.86
N ILE A 700 -3.53 4.68 34.85
CA ILE A 700 -3.54 4.01 36.16
C ILE A 700 -4.90 3.34 36.39
N PRO A 701 -5.05 2.41 37.36
CA PRO A 701 -6.33 1.77 37.58
C PRO A 701 -7.43 2.75 38.00
N LEU A 702 -8.58 2.68 37.33
CA LEU A 702 -9.77 3.51 37.61
C LEU A 702 -11.03 2.68 37.95
N GLY A 703 -10.95 1.36 37.88
CA GLY A 703 -12.05 0.43 38.08
C GLY A 703 -11.55 -1.01 38.31
N ALA A 704 -12.44 -1.88 38.78
CA ALA A 704 -12.08 -3.26 39.17
C ALA A 704 -11.59 -4.12 37.99
N THR A 705 -12.00 -3.80 36.76
CA THR A 705 -11.65 -4.53 35.53
C THR A 705 -10.63 -3.80 34.66
N THR A 706 -10.07 -2.69 35.14
CA THR A 706 -9.14 -1.82 34.39
C THR A 706 -7.88 -1.61 35.22
N PRO A 707 -6.90 -2.54 35.19
CA PRO A 707 -5.66 -2.43 35.98
C PRO A 707 -4.76 -1.26 35.55
N GLY A 708 -4.99 -0.66 34.39
CA GLY A 708 -4.20 0.44 33.85
C GLY A 708 -2.89 -0.03 33.19
N TRP A 709 -2.50 0.63 32.10
CA TRP A 709 -1.40 0.16 31.25
C TRP A 709 -0.03 0.24 31.94
N LEU A 710 0.20 1.21 32.85
CA LEU A 710 1.45 1.30 33.61
C LEU A 710 1.65 0.09 34.52
N VAL A 711 0.58 -0.39 35.16
CA VAL A 711 0.62 -1.57 36.03
C VAL A 711 0.77 -2.84 35.19
N ALA A 712 -0.01 -2.96 34.11
CA ALA A 712 0.06 -4.10 33.20
C ALA A 712 1.46 -4.31 32.62
N MET A 713 2.18 -3.21 32.36
CA MET A 713 3.55 -3.25 31.88
C MET A 713 4.61 -3.45 32.96
N GLY A 714 4.31 -3.43 34.26
CA GLY A 714 5.34 -3.50 35.32
C GLY A 714 6.11 -4.83 35.37
N GLY A 715 5.51 -5.93 34.90
CA GLY A 715 6.08 -7.28 34.97
C GLY A 715 7.14 -7.60 33.91
N ALA A 716 7.80 -8.75 34.09
CA ALA A 716 8.83 -9.26 33.17
C ALA A 716 8.28 -9.68 31.78
N THR A 717 6.98 -9.92 31.67
CA THR A 717 6.28 -10.30 30.42
C THR A 717 6.37 -9.20 29.35
N TRP A 718 6.50 -7.94 29.75
CA TRP A 718 6.64 -6.79 28.86
C TRP A 718 8.09 -6.34 28.64
N ASN A 719 9.07 -7.12 29.09
CA ASN A 719 10.48 -6.84 28.79
C ASN A 719 10.71 -6.80 27.28
N ASP A 720 11.76 -6.09 26.86
CA ASP A 720 12.11 -6.00 25.45
C ASP A 720 12.35 -7.43 24.92
N ALA A 721 11.58 -7.84 23.93
CA ALA A 721 11.78 -9.14 23.29
C ALA A 721 13.17 -9.17 22.62
N PRO A 722 13.78 -10.36 22.44
CA PRO A 722 15.02 -10.50 21.68
C PRO A 722 14.90 -9.79 20.32
N ALA A 723 16.00 -9.18 19.86
CA ALA A 723 16.02 -8.50 18.57
C ALA A 723 15.65 -9.46 17.45
N ASP A 724 14.78 -9.01 16.55
CA ASP A 724 14.37 -9.82 15.42
C ASP A 724 15.56 -10.12 14.50
N ALA A 725 15.75 -11.38 14.14
CA ALA A 725 16.89 -11.86 13.37
C ALA A 725 16.52 -12.51 12.03
N SER A 726 15.22 -12.52 11.68
CA SER A 726 14.69 -13.24 10.52
C SER A 726 13.67 -12.40 9.76
N GLY A 727 13.66 -12.48 8.44
CA GLY A 727 12.74 -11.73 7.59
C GLY A 727 13.46 -10.70 6.71
N THR A 728 12.78 -10.28 5.65
CA THR A 728 13.32 -9.34 4.65
C THR A 728 12.76 -7.94 4.82
N VAL A 729 11.65 -7.78 5.53
CA VAL A 729 11.00 -6.48 5.72
C VAL A 729 11.59 -5.73 6.91
N SER A 730 11.91 -4.45 6.69
CA SER A 730 12.17 -3.48 7.75
C SER A 730 10.97 -2.54 7.84
N ALA A 731 10.51 -2.25 9.06
CA ALA A 731 9.30 -1.48 9.26
C ALA A 731 9.31 -0.69 10.58
N VAL A 732 8.38 0.25 10.70
CA VAL A 732 8.17 1.09 11.88
C VAL A 732 6.68 1.31 12.09
N MET A 733 6.24 1.29 13.35
CA MET A 733 4.90 1.72 13.73
C MET A 733 4.87 3.24 13.87
N LEU A 734 3.94 3.88 13.16
CA LEU A 734 3.71 5.31 13.17
C LEU A 734 2.37 5.59 13.84
N GLU A 735 2.33 6.61 14.68
CA GLU A 735 1.10 7.05 15.36
C GLU A 735 0.69 8.45 14.87
N THR A 736 -0.60 8.61 14.63
CA THR A 736 -1.26 9.91 14.46
C THR A 736 -2.24 10.06 15.61
N ILE A 737 -1.98 11.01 16.52
CA ILE A 737 -2.75 11.20 17.75
C ILE A 737 -2.89 12.70 18.01
N ALA A 738 -4.12 13.19 18.20
CA ALA A 738 -4.35 14.57 18.61
C ALA A 738 -3.82 14.84 20.02
N ALA A 739 -3.40 16.09 20.27
CA ALA A 739 -3.03 16.51 21.62
C ALA A 739 -4.23 16.35 22.58
N PHE A 740 -3.92 16.03 23.83
CA PHE A 740 -4.87 15.83 24.93
C PHE A 740 -5.95 14.77 24.69
N CYS A 741 -5.83 13.92 23.67
CA CYS A 741 -6.86 12.93 23.35
C CYS A 741 -6.70 11.62 24.13
N ASP A 742 -5.66 10.83 23.85
CA ASP A 742 -5.55 9.44 24.33
C ASP A 742 -5.33 9.31 25.85
N SER A 743 -4.57 10.24 26.42
CA SER A 743 -4.24 10.31 27.85
C SER A 743 -4.34 11.76 28.35
N PRO A 744 -5.54 12.37 28.40
CA PRO A 744 -5.73 13.80 28.63
C PRO A 744 -5.11 14.29 29.95
N GLU A 745 -5.13 13.46 30.98
CA GLU A 745 -4.52 13.71 32.29
C GLU A 745 -3.01 13.98 32.22
N LEU A 746 -2.29 13.30 31.32
CA LEU A 746 -0.85 13.45 31.13
C LEU A 746 -0.48 14.71 30.34
N GLY A 747 -1.46 15.30 29.66
CA GLY A 747 -1.35 16.57 28.97
C GLY A 747 -1.22 17.77 29.91
N LEU A 748 -1.65 17.63 31.17
CA LEU A 748 -1.62 18.73 32.14
C LEU A 748 -0.20 19.04 32.62
N SER A 749 0.12 20.34 32.72
CA SER A 749 1.42 20.83 33.18
C SER A 749 1.72 20.49 34.65
N ALA A 750 0.69 20.18 35.45
CA ALA A 750 0.80 19.80 36.85
C ALA A 750 1.52 18.45 37.07
N ILE A 751 1.62 17.60 36.05
CA ILE A 751 2.37 16.34 36.11
C ILE A 751 3.73 16.55 35.42
N PRO A 752 4.87 16.61 36.11
CA PRO A 752 6.16 16.84 35.46
C PRO A 752 6.60 15.62 34.63
N ILE A 753 7.26 15.85 33.50
CA ILE A 753 7.86 14.76 32.71
C ILE A 753 9.03 14.19 33.53
N PRO A 754 9.03 12.88 33.88
CA PRO A 754 10.09 12.29 34.69
C PRO A 754 11.46 12.49 34.05
N GLN A 755 12.43 12.97 34.82
CA GLN A 755 13.83 13.07 34.44
C GLN A 755 14.56 11.72 34.64
N PRO A 756 15.77 11.53 34.09
CA PRO A 756 16.51 10.28 34.22
C PRO A 756 16.68 9.77 35.66
N ALA A 757 16.87 10.68 36.63
CA ALA A 757 17.01 10.36 38.05
C ALA A 757 15.68 10.20 38.82
N ASP A 758 14.55 10.60 38.23
CA ASP A 758 13.24 10.55 38.89
C ASP A 758 12.66 9.14 38.90
N SER A 759 11.89 8.78 39.93
CA SER A 759 11.10 7.55 39.93
C SER A 759 9.75 7.75 39.23
N ILE A 760 9.23 6.71 38.58
CA ILE A 760 7.90 6.75 37.95
C ILE A 760 6.79 6.81 39.00
N GLN A 761 7.03 6.24 40.20
CA GLN A 761 6.05 6.23 41.28
C GLN A 761 5.64 7.66 41.69
N GLY A 762 6.55 8.63 41.64
CA GLY A 762 6.22 10.04 41.89
C GLY A 762 5.17 10.59 40.92
N ALA A 763 5.32 10.32 39.63
CA ALA A 763 4.36 10.72 38.60
C ALA A 763 3.00 10.02 38.78
N VAL A 764 3.01 8.73 39.13
CA VAL A 764 1.80 7.96 39.46
C VAL A 764 1.07 8.55 40.67
N ASN A 765 1.79 8.90 41.73
CA ASN A 765 1.20 9.51 42.93
C ASN A 765 0.55 10.86 42.61
N ALA A 766 1.22 11.70 41.81
CA ALA A 766 0.68 12.98 41.37
C ALA A 766 -0.60 12.79 40.52
N LEU A 767 -0.59 11.83 39.60
CA LEU A 767 -1.74 11.51 38.78
C LEU A 767 -2.92 10.98 39.62
N ALA A 768 -2.66 10.05 40.53
CA ALA A 768 -3.69 9.51 41.42
C ALA A 768 -4.32 10.60 42.29
N GLY A 769 -3.50 11.52 42.81
CA GLY A 769 -3.95 12.70 43.55
C GLY A 769 -4.85 13.62 42.71
N LEU A 770 -4.48 13.86 41.43
CA LEU A 770 -5.29 14.63 40.50
C LEU A 770 -6.66 13.98 40.22
N LEU A 771 -6.68 12.66 40.04
CA LEU A 771 -7.91 11.92 39.71
C LEU A 771 -8.75 11.58 40.95
N GLY A 772 -8.26 11.83 42.16
CA GLY A 772 -8.95 11.50 43.41
C GLY A 772 -9.03 9.99 43.68
N VAL A 773 -8.08 9.20 43.16
CA VAL A 773 -8.05 7.74 43.30
C VAL A 773 -6.83 7.28 44.11
N SER A 774 -6.84 6.05 44.59
CA SER A 774 -5.68 5.46 45.26
C SER A 774 -4.55 5.19 44.27
N ALA A 775 -3.33 5.63 44.61
CA ALA A 775 -2.16 5.39 43.77
C ALA A 775 -1.80 3.89 43.77
N PRO A 776 -1.66 3.24 42.59
CA PRO A 776 -1.15 1.88 42.53
C PRO A 776 0.33 1.85 42.92
N THR A 777 0.76 0.72 43.50
CA THR A 777 2.19 0.42 43.67
C THR A 777 2.72 -0.24 42.42
N LEU A 778 3.79 0.31 41.83
CA LEU A 778 4.45 -0.32 40.69
C LEU A 778 5.58 -1.25 41.15
N ASN A 779 5.67 -2.45 40.57
CA ASN A 779 6.83 -3.33 40.71
C ASN A 779 7.85 -2.98 39.61
N LEU A 780 8.98 -2.40 39.99
CA LEU A 780 9.82 -1.59 39.09
C LEU A 780 11.09 -2.29 38.58
N ALA A 781 11.07 -3.61 38.41
CA ALA A 781 12.24 -4.37 37.91
C ALA A 781 12.79 -3.84 36.56
N ASN A 782 11.98 -3.12 35.77
CA ASN A 782 12.34 -2.55 34.46
C ASN A 782 11.93 -1.07 34.31
N GLU A 783 12.12 -0.27 35.37
CA GLU A 783 11.68 1.13 35.45
C GLU A 783 12.11 1.98 34.24
N ALA A 784 13.34 1.82 33.73
CA ALA A 784 13.82 2.59 32.59
C ALA A 784 12.93 2.45 31.33
N ARG A 785 12.40 1.24 31.07
CA ARG A 785 11.50 0.99 29.93
C ARG A 785 10.15 1.67 30.12
N LEU A 786 9.52 1.49 31.28
CA LEU A 786 8.25 2.15 31.60
C LEU A 786 8.42 3.68 31.56
N LYS A 787 9.58 4.19 31.97
CA LYS A 787 9.88 5.63 31.94
C LYS A 787 9.84 6.16 30.52
N ARG A 788 10.50 5.48 29.57
CA ARG A 788 10.46 5.84 28.15
C ARG A 788 9.02 5.83 27.59
N ALA A 789 8.24 4.80 27.92
CA ALA A 789 6.85 4.70 27.48
C ALA A 789 5.98 5.84 28.04
N LEU A 790 6.13 6.16 29.32
CA LEU A 790 5.43 7.28 29.97
C LEU A 790 5.89 8.63 29.41
N GLN A 791 7.18 8.84 29.22
CA GLN A 791 7.71 10.08 28.64
C GLN A 791 7.17 10.29 27.21
N ARG A 792 7.16 9.25 26.36
CA ARG A 792 6.54 9.31 25.02
C ARG A 792 5.06 9.66 25.13
N GLU A 793 4.32 9.00 26.02
CA GLU A 793 2.89 9.25 26.20
C GLU A 793 2.60 10.69 26.68
N MET A 794 3.41 11.22 27.59
CA MET A 794 3.28 12.61 28.05
C MET A 794 3.57 13.62 26.94
N VAL A 795 4.54 13.34 26.07
CA VAL A 795 4.80 14.18 24.87
C VAL A 795 3.60 14.12 23.93
N THR A 796 3.13 12.92 23.59
CA THR A 796 1.94 12.70 22.76
C THR A 796 0.73 13.45 23.31
N ALA A 797 0.44 13.31 24.61
CA ALA A 797 -0.68 13.97 25.26
C ALA A 797 -0.58 15.51 25.24
N ARG A 798 0.61 16.09 25.14
CA ARG A 798 0.82 17.55 25.16
C ARG A 798 0.88 18.18 23.78
N ARG A 799 1.41 17.45 22.79
CA ARG A 799 1.77 18.00 21.47
C ARG A 799 1.08 17.31 20.30
N GLY A 800 0.51 16.14 20.56
CA GLY A 800 0.07 15.20 19.53
C GLY A 800 1.23 14.39 18.93
N GLN A 801 0.90 13.47 18.04
CA GLN A 801 1.82 12.73 17.18
C GLN A 801 1.36 12.83 15.74
N ARG A 802 2.32 12.97 14.82
CA ARG A 802 2.10 13.14 13.37
C ARG A 802 3.09 12.28 12.57
N ASP A 803 3.40 11.09 13.08
CA ASP A 803 4.49 10.26 12.55
C ASP A 803 4.26 9.90 11.07
N ALA A 804 3.01 9.62 10.69
CA ALA A 804 2.63 9.33 9.31
C ALA A 804 2.88 10.52 8.36
N LEU A 805 2.57 11.75 8.79
CA LEU A 805 2.77 12.96 7.99
C LEU A 805 4.23 13.12 7.55
N TRP A 806 5.16 12.98 8.49
CA TRP A 806 6.60 13.18 8.24
C TRP A 806 7.20 12.06 7.39
N SER A 807 6.76 10.81 7.62
CA SER A 807 7.14 9.67 6.79
C SER A 807 6.68 9.85 5.34
N LEU A 808 5.41 10.23 5.15
CA LEU A 808 4.83 10.47 3.83
C LEU A 808 5.44 11.68 3.12
N LEU A 809 5.71 12.78 3.84
CA LEU A 809 6.33 13.98 3.27
C LEU A 809 7.65 13.63 2.58
N ARG A 810 8.54 12.93 3.29
CA ARG A 810 9.80 12.47 2.72
C ARG A 810 9.55 11.57 1.49
N ALA A 811 8.57 10.66 1.55
CA ALA A 811 8.35 9.67 0.50
C ALA A 811 7.88 10.37 -0.79
N VAL A 812 6.99 11.36 -0.64
CA VAL A 812 6.54 12.24 -1.71
C VAL A 812 7.70 13.02 -2.33
N GLU A 813 8.57 13.64 -1.52
CA GLU A 813 9.72 14.42 -2.02
C GLU A 813 10.75 13.60 -2.79
N GLN A 814 10.84 12.30 -2.48
CA GLN A 814 11.78 11.39 -3.12
C GLN A 814 11.19 10.61 -4.30
N ALA A 815 9.85 10.53 -4.41
CA ALA A 815 9.12 9.79 -5.45
C ALA A 815 9.64 10.10 -6.86
N ARG A 816 9.96 9.07 -7.65
CA ARG A 816 10.59 9.23 -8.98
C ARG A 816 9.75 8.70 -10.13
N GLU A 817 9.15 7.54 -9.94
CA GLU A 817 8.48 6.77 -10.99
C GLU A 817 6.97 6.80 -10.76
N PHE A 818 6.53 6.57 -9.53
CA PHE A 818 5.13 6.25 -9.27
C PHE A 818 4.71 6.45 -7.81
N VAL A 819 3.50 6.98 -7.62
CA VAL A 819 2.79 7.00 -6.33
C VAL A 819 1.42 6.36 -6.52
N TYR A 820 1.13 5.31 -5.77
CA TYR A 820 -0.22 4.74 -5.64
C TYR A 820 -0.78 5.02 -4.27
N LEU A 821 -1.98 5.58 -4.24
CA LEU A 821 -2.70 5.86 -3.02
C LEU A 821 -4.09 5.23 -3.10
N GLU A 822 -4.47 4.52 -2.05
CA GLU A 822 -5.86 4.16 -1.79
C GLU A 822 -6.26 4.51 -0.36
N GLY A 823 -7.50 4.96 -0.19
CA GLY A 823 -8.03 5.28 1.13
C GLY A 823 -9.47 5.77 1.11
N PRO A 824 -10.12 5.84 2.29
CA PRO A 824 -11.48 6.36 2.40
C PRO A 824 -11.61 7.84 2.04
N ALA A 825 -10.53 8.60 2.18
CA ALA A 825 -10.48 10.03 1.89
C ALA A 825 -9.17 10.44 1.24
N PHE A 826 -9.24 11.46 0.39
CA PHE A 826 -8.10 12.14 -0.22
C PHE A 826 -8.42 13.62 -0.32
N ALA A 827 -7.71 14.46 0.43
CA ALA A 827 -7.89 15.90 0.52
C ALA A 827 -6.54 16.59 0.81
N ARG A 828 -6.53 17.93 0.78
CA ARG A 828 -5.37 18.69 1.31
C ARG A 828 -5.14 18.36 2.78
N THR A 829 -3.89 18.39 3.20
CA THR A 829 -3.48 18.01 4.57
C THR A 829 -3.09 19.21 5.44
N ALA A 830 -3.27 20.42 4.90
CA ALA A 830 -3.18 21.68 5.61
C ALA A 830 -4.41 22.55 5.28
N ARG A 831 -4.62 23.66 6.02
CA ARG A 831 -5.75 24.56 5.77
C ARG A 831 -5.68 25.14 4.35
N PRO A 832 -6.83 25.38 3.70
CA PRO A 832 -6.85 26.03 2.39
C PRO A 832 -6.51 27.52 2.45
N SER A 833 -6.51 28.15 3.64
CA SER A 833 -6.26 29.58 3.82
C SER A 833 -5.71 29.91 5.22
N GLY A 834 -4.99 31.02 5.33
CA GLY A 834 -4.31 31.47 6.55
C GLY A 834 -2.82 31.10 6.55
N THR A 835 -2.07 31.61 7.53
CA THR A 835 -0.66 31.23 7.71
C THR A 835 -0.61 29.81 8.28
N PRO A 836 0.03 28.83 7.59
CA PRO A 836 0.19 27.48 8.13
C PRO A 836 1.00 27.48 9.42
N LEU A 837 0.60 26.65 10.39
CA LEU A 837 1.46 26.34 11.53
C LEU A 837 2.67 25.51 11.07
N ALA A 838 3.71 25.43 11.90
CA ALA A 838 4.94 24.70 11.56
C ALA A 838 4.69 23.22 11.19
N HIS A 839 3.68 22.60 11.81
CA HIS A 839 3.28 21.22 11.56
C HIS A 839 2.27 21.04 10.40
N GLU A 840 1.75 22.14 9.84
CA GLU A 840 0.74 22.09 8.77
C GLU A 840 1.39 21.99 7.39
N VAL A 841 1.67 20.75 6.98
CA VAL A 841 2.23 20.45 5.65
C VAL A 841 1.12 19.98 4.70
N ASP A 842 0.97 20.66 3.55
CA ASP A 842 0.05 20.24 2.48
C ASP A 842 0.71 19.21 1.53
N LEU A 843 0.57 17.92 1.84
CA LEU A 843 1.12 16.82 1.05
C LEU A 843 0.60 16.78 -0.38
N VAL A 844 -0.61 17.29 -0.66
CA VAL A 844 -1.14 17.36 -2.04
C VAL A 844 -0.33 18.37 -2.85
N GLU A 845 -0.02 19.53 -2.26
CA GLU A 845 0.82 20.55 -2.89
C GLU A 845 2.27 20.07 -3.04
N ARG A 846 2.82 19.37 -2.04
CA ARG A 846 4.15 18.74 -2.14
C ARG A 846 4.20 17.72 -3.28
N LEU A 847 3.16 16.89 -3.42
CA LEU A 847 3.05 15.94 -4.52
C LEU A 847 2.90 16.63 -5.88
N ARG A 848 2.13 17.72 -5.96
CA ARG A 848 2.02 18.56 -7.18
C ARG A 848 3.39 19.13 -7.58
N ALA A 849 4.11 19.72 -6.62
CA ALA A 849 5.45 20.27 -6.86
C ALA A 849 6.43 19.17 -7.31
N ARG A 850 6.35 17.99 -6.70
CA ARG A 850 7.14 16.83 -7.12
C ARG A 850 6.81 16.37 -8.54
N LEU A 851 5.52 16.30 -8.87
CA LEU A 851 5.04 15.94 -10.22
C LEU A 851 5.54 16.92 -11.28
N ALA A 852 5.68 18.20 -10.93
CA ALA A 852 6.28 19.23 -11.78
C ALA A 852 7.80 19.03 -11.93
N ALA A 853 8.50 18.81 -10.81
CA ALA A 853 9.95 18.66 -10.77
C ALA A 853 10.45 17.34 -11.39
N ASN A 854 9.58 16.33 -11.49
CA ASN A 854 9.91 15.05 -12.08
C ASN A 854 8.87 14.62 -13.12
N PRO A 855 9.13 14.86 -14.42
CA PRO A 855 8.17 14.53 -15.48
C PRO A 855 7.96 13.03 -15.70
N ARG A 856 8.75 12.15 -15.05
CA ARG A 856 8.51 10.70 -15.06
C ARG A 856 7.44 10.26 -14.07
N LEU A 857 7.30 10.98 -12.97
CA LEU A 857 6.41 10.60 -11.89
C LEU A 857 4.98 10.53 -12.40
N LYS A 858 4.32 9.39 -12.14
CA LYS A 858 2.88 9.17 -12.35
C LYS A 858 2.19 8.98 -10.99
N VAL A 859 0.96 9.45 -10.86
CA VAL A 859 0.18 9.39 -9.61
C VAL A 859 -1.15 8.69 -9.85
N MET A 860 -1.47 7.72 -9.01
CA MET A 860 -2.77 7.07 -8.95
C MET A 860 -3.46 7.34 -7.62
N VAL A 861 -4.75 7.65 -7.69
CA VAL A 861 -5.59 7.87 -6.51
C VAL A 861 -6.86 7.02 -6.62
N CYS A 862 -7.01 6.06 -5.71
CA CYS A 862 -8.18 5.21 -5.57
C CYS A 862 -8.98 5.64 -4.33
N VAL A 863 -10.20 6.11 -4.53
CA VAL A 863 -11.05 6.64 -3.45
C VAL A 863 -12.49 6.17 -3.62
N PRO A 864 -13.26 5.94 -2.56
CA PRO A 864 -14.65 5.51 -2.70
C PRO A 864 -15.49 6.62 -3.36
N ARG A 865 -16.60 6.27 -4.00
CA ARG A 865 -17.50 7.29 -4.60
C ARG A 865 -18.08 8.21 -3.54
N TRP A 866 -18.58 7.62 -2.45
CA TRP A 866 -19.06 8.31 -1.25
C TRP A 866 -17.96 8.35 -0.19
N PRO A 867 -17.84 9.45 0.57
CA PRO A 867 -16.87 9.51 1.67
C PRO A 867 -17.24 8.54 2.80
N ASP A 868 -16.32 8.36 3.74
CA ASP A 868 -16.48 7.56 4.97
C ASP A 868 -17.44 8.17 6.00
N VAL A 869 -17.89 9.42 5.76
CA VAL A 869 -18.87 10.15 6.55
C VAL A 869 -20.27 9.53 6.38
N ASP A 870 -21.03 9.48 7.47
CA ASP A 870 -22.42 9.03 7.47
C ASP A 870 -23.25 9.83 6.44
N PRO A 871 -23.87 9.16 5.45
CA PRO A 871 -24.72 9.80 4.45
C PRO A 871 -25.88 10.64 5.02
N ALA A 872 -26.33 10.37 6.25
CA ALA A 872 -27.34 11.18 6.94
C ALA A 872 -26.84 12.61 7.27
N LEU A 873 -25.53 12.81 7.34
CA LEU A 873 -24.89 14.09 7.62
C LEU A 873 -24.54 14.84 6.33
N ALA A 874 -25.56 15.16 5.52
CA ALA A 874 -25.38 15.73 4.18
C ALA A 874 -24.43 16.95 4.12
N PRO A 875 -24.44 17.93 5.06
CA PRO A 875 -23.46 19.03 5.08
C PRO A 875 -22.00 18.57 5.14
N TRP A 876 -21.70 17.53 5.91
CA TRP A 876 -20.35 16.98 6.06
C TRP A 876 -19.93 16.21 4.81
N VAL A 877 -20.85 15.44 4.21
CA VAL A 877 -20.63 14.75 2.94
C VAL A 877 -20.29 15.77 1.84
N ARG A 878 -20.99 16.91 1.77
CA ARG A 878 -20.68 17.98 0.81
C ARG A 878 -19.27 18.53 0.97
N THR A 879 -18.83 18.78 2.21
CA THR A 879 -17.48 19.27 2.49
C THR A 879 -16.43 18.25 2.06
N ALA A 880 -16.59 16.98 2.42
CA ALA A 880 -15.64 15.92 2.06
C ALA A 880 -15.51 15.75 0.53
N LEU A 881 -16.61 15.82 -0.22
CA LEU A 881 -16.60 15.78 -1.68
C LEU A 881 -15.89 17.00 -2.29
N ALA A 882 -16.14 18.20 -1.75
CA ALA A 882 -15.49 19.44 -2.20
C ALA A 882 -13.98 19.42 -1.96
N HIS A 883 -13.53 18.95 -0.80
CA HIS A 883 -12.11 18.80 -0.48
C HIS A 883 -11.41 17.81 -1.41
N ARG A 884 -12.05 16.67 -1.68
CA ARG A 884 -11.55 15.68 -2.64
C ARG A 884 -11.41 16.24 -4.04
N LYS A 885 -12.44 16.95 -4.52
CA LYS A 885 -12.42 17.61 -5.82
C LYS A 885 -11.23 18.58 -5.91
N SER A 886 -11.07 19.46 -4.92
CA SER A 886 -9.97 20.43 -4.87
C SER A 886 -8.59 19.76 -4.91
N ALA A 887 -8.39 18.68 -4.16
CA ALA A 887 -7.13 17.94 -4.15
C ALA A 887 -6.81 17.29 -5.51
N ILE A 888 -7.80 16.66 -6.14
CA ILE A 888 -7.62 16.03 -7.46
C ILE A 888 -7.41 17.08 -8.56
N GLU A 889 -8.12 18.20 -8.52
CA GLU A 889 -7.92 19.32 -9.45
C GLU A 889 -6.53 19.95 -9.29
N THR A 890 -6.02 20.03 -8.06
CA THR A 890 -4.65 20.49 -7.77
C THR A 890 -3.61 19.62 -8.48
N LEU A 891 -3.77 18.29 -8.49
CA LEU A 891 -2.86 17.37 -9.19
C LEU A 891 -3.09 17.35 -10.70
N THR A 892 -4.34 17.24 -11.15
CA THR A 892 -4.67 17.11 -12.58
C THR A 892 -4.44 18.40 -13.38
N SER A 893 -4.48 19.56 -12.74
CA SER A 893 -4.07 20.84 -13.36
C SER A 893 -2.55 20.91 -13.61
N GLN A 894 -1.74 20.19 -12.84
CA GLN A 894 -0.31 20.08 -13.08
C GLN A 894 -0.01 19.21 -14.31
N ASP A 895 -0.64 18.04 -14.41
CA ASP A 895 -0.57 17.19 -15.61
C ASP A 895 -1.65 16.09 -15.61
N ARG A 896 -2.69 16.26 -16.43
CA ARG A 896 -3.78 15.28 -16.53
C ARG A 896 -3.35 13.95 -17.17
N GLN A 897 -2.26 13.90 -17.92
CA GLN A 897 -1.78 12.65 -18.53
C GLN A 897 -0.97 11.78 -17.58
N ARG A 898 -0.58 12.31 -16.42
CA ARG A 898 0.21 11.60 -15.40
C ARG A 898 -0.51 11.42 -14.06
N VAL A 899 -1.77 11.82 -13.98
CA VAL A 899 -2.62 11.66 -12.79
C VAL A 899 -3.87 10.89 -13.17
N ALA A 900 -4.06 9.72 -12.56
CA ALA A 900 -5.24 8.89 -12.75
C ALA A 900 -5.95 8.71 -11.41
N ALA A 901 -7.09 9.40 -11.23
CA ALA A 901 -7.95 9.25 -10.06
C ALA A 901 -9.21 8.47 -10.44
N PHE A 902 -9.61 7.49 -9.62
CA PHE A 902 -10.76 6.65 -9.90
C PHE A 902 -11.52 6.20 -8.65
N HIS A 903 -12.77 5.82 -8.86
CA HIS A 903 -13.56 5.03 -7.92
C HIS A 903 -13.49 3.56 -8.27
N PRO A 904 -13.15 2.67 -7.31
CA PRO A 904 -13.40 1.25 -7.47
C PRO A 904 -14.91 1.00 -7.48
N ILE A 905 -15.32 0.04 -8.29
CA ILE A 905 -16.72 -0.41 -8.34
C ILE A 905 -16.82 -1.68 -7.49
N GLY A 906 -17.86 -1.74 -6.64
CA GLY A 906 -18.23 -2.97 -5.95
C GLY A 906 -18.94 -3.91 -6.92
N PHE A 907 -20.10 -4.40 -6.52
CA PHE A 907 -21.05 -4.98 -7.45
C PHE A 907 -21.58 -3.88 -8.40
N PRO A 908 -21.92 -4.18 -9.67
CA PRO A 908 -22.50 -3.18 -10.58
C PRO A 908 -23.63 -2.38 -9.92
N GLY A 909 -23.60 -1.05 -10.04
CA GLY A 909 -24.55 -0.14 -9.39
C GLY A 909 -24.36 0.06 -7.89
N ARG A 910 -23.27 -0.47 -7.30
CA ARG A 910 -22.86 -0.25 -5.91
C ARG A 910 -21.43 0.31 -5.88
N PRO A 911 -21.20 1.42 -5.17
CA PRO A 911 -19.85 1.94 -4.98
C PRO A 911 -19.12 1.09 -3.95
N ALA A 912 -17.84 0.84 -4.19
CA ALA A 912 -17.01 0.19 -3.19
C ALA A 912 -16.68 1.14 -2.03
N VAL A 913 -16.58 0.58 -0.83
CA VAL A 913 -16.14 1.25 0.41
C VAL A 913 -14.68 0.89 0.66
N LEU A 914 -13.87 1.86 1.07
CA LEU A 914 -12.50 1.61 1.56
C LEU A 914 -12.44 1.93 3.05
N ARG A 915 -11.70 1.13 3.82
CA ARG A 915 -11.46 1.37 5.25
C ARG A 915 -10.00 1.62 5.63
N SER A 916 -9.07 1.02 4.89
CA SER A 916 -7.63 1.18 5.13
C SER A 916 -7.05 2.27 4.22
N THR A 917 -5.98 2.91 4.69
CA THR A 917 -5.11 3.74 3.86
C THR A 917 -3.86 2.95 3.47
N VAL A 918 -3.56 2.95 2.17
CA VAL A 918 -2.33 2.41 1.62
C VAL A 918 -1.68 3.46 0.74
N VAL A 919 -0.39 3.72 0.97
CA VAL A 919 0.44 4.57 0.11
C VAL A 919 1.69 3.79 -0.30
N ILE A 920 1.90 3.64 -1.60
CA ILE A 920 3.07 2.98 -2.18
C ILE A 920 3.83 3.99 -3.05
N VAL A 921 5.14 4.10 -2.82
CA VAL A 921 6.02 5.00 -3.59
C VAL A 921 7.14 4.18 -4.24
N ASP A 922 7.22 4.27 -5.56
CA ASP A 922 8.22 3.62 -6.43
C ASP A 922 8.40 2.10 -6.21
N ASP A 923 7.42 1.44 -5.61
CA ASP A 923 7.49 0.04 -5.12
C ASP A 923 8.72 -0.23 -4.21
N VAL A 924 9.12 0.75 -3.39
CA VAL A 924 10.23 0.63 -2.41
C VAL A 924 9.88 1.20 -1.03
N TYR A 925 8.69 1.77 -0.90
CA TYR A 925 8.11 2.24 0.35
C TYR A 925 6.62 1.90 0.32
N ALA A 926 6.12 1.36 1.43
CA ALA A 926 4.69 1.14 1.63
C ALA A 926 4.29 1.58 3.03
N LEU A 927 3.23 2.38 3.13
CA LEU A 927 2.52 2.69 4.36
C LEU A 927 1.15 2.00 4.31
N VAL A 928 0.82 1.22 5.34
CA VAL A 928 -0.49 0.55 5.50
C VAL A 928 -1.03 0.84 6.89
N GLY A 929 -2.24 1.37 6.98
CA GLY A 929 -2.85 1.72 8.26
C GLY A 929 -4.12 2.54 8.10
N THR A 930 -4.29 3.54 8.96
CA THR A 930 -5.54 4.31 9.09
C THR A 930 -5.35 5.82 9.21
N SER A 931 -4.14 6.34 9.03
CA SER A 931 -3.93 7.79 8.87
C SER A 931 -4.37 8.24 7.48
N HIS A 932 -5.64 8.61 7.36
CA HIS A 932 -6.24 8.97 6.07
C HIS A 932 -5.65 10.27 5.51
N TRP A 933 -5.48 10.33 4.19
CA TRP A 933 -4.85 11.48 3.49
C TRP A 933 -5.81 12.68 3.43
N ARG A 934 -5.99 13.33 4.57
CA ARG A 934 -6.74 14.58 4.80
C ARG A 934 -6.21 15.21 6.09
N ARG A 935 -6.44 16.50 6.34
CA ARG A 935 -5.85 17.19 7.49
C ARG A 935 -6.21 16.47 8.81
N ARG A 936 -7.49 16.21 9.06
CA ARG A 936 -7.92 15.50 10.27
C ARG A 936 -7.31 14.10 10.39
N GLY A 937 -7.09 13.41 9.27
CA GLY A 937 -6.55 12.04 9.27
C GLY A 937 -5.05 11.97 9.59
N LEU A 938 -4.35 13.10 9.52
CA LEU A 938 -2.92 13.22 9.82
C LEU A 938 -2.62 14.09 11.05
N THR A 939 -3.64 14.73 11.64
CA THR A 939 -3.43 15.59 12.83
C THR A 939 -4.49 15.49 13.92
N PHE A 940 -5.71 14.97 13.66
CA PHE A 940 -6.83 14.97 14.60
C PHE A 940 -7.35 13.57 14.94
N ASP A 941 -7.78 12.80 13.95
CA ASP A 941 -8.22 11.41 14.12
C ASP A 941 -7.08 10.53 14.65
N GLY A 942 -7.43 9.49 15.40
CA GLY A 942 -6.49 8.49 15.84
C GLY A 942 -6.16 7.52 14.71
N GLY A 943 -4.87 7.39 14.40
CA GLY A 943 -4.34 6.48 13.38
C GLY A 943 -3.14 5.69 13.87
N CYS A 944 -3.06 4.45 13.41
CA CYS A 944 -1.90 3.58 13.54
C CYS A 944 -1.52 3.05 12.17
N ASP A 945 -0.25 3.16 11.80
CA ASP A 945 0.24 2.76 10.48
C ASP A 945 1.58 2.03 10.59
N ILE A 946 1.84 1.18 9.60
CA ILE A 946 3.13 0.52 9.42
C ILE A 946 3.75 1.05 8.13
N ALA A 947 4.83 1.81 8.26
CA ALA A 947 5.70 2.17 7.14
C ALA A 947 6.79 1.11 6.99
N SER A 948 7.01 0.63 5.77
CA SER A 948 7.84 -0.54 5.49
C SER A 948 8.64 -0.44 4.19
N ILE A 949 9.74 -1.18 4.15
CA ILE A 949 10.53 -1.53 2.97
C ILE A 949 10.84 -3.03 3.02
N ASP A 950 10.54 -3.76 1.94
CA ASP A 950 11.09 -5.10 1.76
C ASP A 950 12.51 -4.98 1.19
N ARG A 951 13.50 -5.40 1.98
CA ARG A 951 14.92 -5.36 1.62
C ARG A 951 15.26 -6.38 0.54
N GLN A 952 14.38 -7.32 0.22
CA GLN A 952 14.57 -8.24 -0.91
C GLN A 952 14.15 -7.57 -2.22
N LEU A 953 15.14 -7.31 -3.06
CA LEU A 953 14.95 -6.68 -4.36
C LEU A 953 14.65 -7.70 -5.45
N ASP A 954 13.71 -7.35 -6.33
CA ASP A 954 13.34 -8.12 -7.50
C ASP A 954 14.34 -7.96 -8.66
N ALA A 955 13.98 -8.50 -9.83
CA ALA A 955 14.76 -8.44 -11.06
C ALA A 955 15.02 -7.03 -11.60
N ARG A 956 14.31 -6.03 -11.09
CA ARG A 956 14.37 -4.63 -11.54
C ARG A 956 14.88 -3.70 -10.43
N GLY A 957 15.19 -4.23 -9.26
CA GLY A 957 15.68 -3.45 -8.13
C GLY A 957 14.58 -2.77 -7.32
N ARG A 958 13.38 -3.34 -7.26
CA ARG A 958 12.25 -2.90 -6.41
C ARG A 958 11.98 -3.91 -5.30
N SER A 959 11.28 -3.49 -4.25
CA SER A 959 10.92 -4.35 -3.13
C SER A 959 9.93 -5.44 -3.56
N THR A 960 10.33 -6.71 -3.47
CA THR A 960 9.59 -7.86 -4.00
C THR A 960 8.17 -7.95 -3.42
N GLY A 961 8.06 -7.86 -2.09
CA GLY A 961 6.78 -7.88 -1.38
C GLY A 961 5.88 -6.69 -1.72
N ILE A 962 6.45 -5.49 -1.88
CA ILE A 962 5.68 -4.27 -2.18
C ILE A 962 5.16 -4.28 -3.62
N VAL A 963 5.97 -4.71 -4.59
CA VAL A 963 5.53 -4.87 -5.99
C VAL A 963 4.34 -5.83 -6.04
N ARG A 964 4.45 -6.99 -5.35
CA ARG A 964 3.39 -7.99 -5.30
C ARG A 964 2.13 -7.42 -4.65
N PHE A 965 2.27 -6.76 -3.51
CA PHE A 965 1.16 -6.15 -2.79
C PHE A 965 0.41 -5.11 -3.63
N ARG A 966 1.14 -4.19 -4.30
CA ARG A 966 0.52 -3.22 -5.23
C ARG A 966 -0.26 -3.94 -6.33
N GLN A 967 0.32 -4.98 -6.92
CA GLN A 967 -0.31 -5.74 -7.99
C GLN A 967 -1.63 -6.39 -7.54
N GLU A 968 -1.65 -6.97 -6.34
CA GLU A 968 -2.84 -7.59 -5.74
C GLU A 968 -3.91 -6.56 -5.37
N LEU A 969 -3.54 -5.45 -4.75
CA LEU A 969 -4.47 -4.35 -4.44
C LEU A 969 -5.15 -3.84 -5.71
N MET A 970 -4.37 -3.52 -6.74
CA MET A 970 -4.92 -3.04 -8.02
C MET A 970 -5.80 -4.11 -8.67
N ALA A 971 -5.40 -5.39 -8.59
CA ALA A 971 -6.20 -6.47 -9.14
C ALA A 971 -7.55 -6.60 -8.44
N ALA A 972 -7.58 -6.47 -7.10
CA ALA A 972 -8.82 -6.45 -6.32
C ALA A 972 -9.72 -5.29 -6.73
N LYS A 973 -9.20 -4.05 -6.83
CA LYS A 973 -10.01 -2.86 -7.18
C LYS A 973 -10.52 -2.86 -8.62
N LEU A 974 -9.79 -3.49 -9.53
CA LEU A 974 -10.12 -3.51 -10.95
C LEU A 974 -10.84 -4.81 -11.38
N GLY A 975 -11.15 -5.72 -10.44
CA GLY A 975 -11.78 -7.01 -10.73
C GLY A 975 -10.94 -7.91 -11.62
N ILE A 976 -9.61 -7.84 -11.50
CA ILE A 976 -8.67 -8.68 -12.25
C ILE A 976 -8.41 -9.93 -11.41
N ALA A 977 -8.50 -11.11 -12.04
CA ALA A 977 -8.25 -12.37 -11.37
C ALA A 977 -6.76 -12.53 -11.05
N LEU A 978 -6.45 -12.99 -9.84
CA LEU A 978 -5.10 -13.40 -9.46
C LEU A 978 -4.84 -14.75 -10.15
N PRO A 979 -3.73 -14.91 -10.90
CA PRO A 979 -3.44 -16.17 -11.56
C PRO A 979 -2.96 -17.23 -10.56
N ALA A 980 -3.36 -18.49 -10.76
CA ALA A 980 -2.85 -19.62 -9.98
C ALA A 980 -1.41 -19.98 -10.37
N GLY A 981 -0.98 -19.59 -11.58
CA GLY A 981 0.40 -19.70 -12.05
C GLY A 981 0.64 -18.94 -13.35
N PRO A 982 1.86 -19.01 -13.92
CA PRO A 982 2.20 -18.28 -15.14
C PRO A 982 1.28 -18.59 -16.35
N ALA A 983 0.77 -19.82 -16.44
CA ALA A 983 -0.13 -20.24 -17.53
C ALA A 983 -1.50 -19.54 -17.48
N ASP A 984 -1.96 -19.15 -16.29
CA ASP A 984 -3.27 -18.51 -16.07
C ASP A 984 -3.15 -16.97 -16.05
N SER A 985 -1.96 -16.43 -16.27
CA SER A 985 -1.73 -14.99 -16.27
C SER A 985 -2.46 -14.31 -17.44
N THR A 986 -3.30 -13.34 -17.11
CA THR A 986 -3.95 -12.50 -18.12
C THR A 986 -3.07 -11.32 -18.50
N ALA A 987 -3.27 -10.76 -19.70
CA ALA A 987 -2.55 -9.55 -20.11
C ALA A 987 -2.74 -8.37 -19.14
N LEU A 988 -3.94 -8.24 -18.56
CA LEU A 988 -4.25 -7.22 -17.55
C LEU A 988 -3.40 -7.42 -16.29
N TRP A 989 -3.34 -8.65 -15.78
CA TRP A 989 -2.50 -9.01 -14.64
C TRP A 989 -1.02 -8.69 -14.91
N THR A 990 -0.50 -9.07 -16.09
CA THR A 990 0.90 -8.82 -16.45
C THR A 990 1.21 -7.32 -16.53
N ARG A 991 0.29 -6.50 -17.06
CA ARG A 991 0.46 -5.02 -17.09
C ARG A 991 0.54 -4.43 -15.68
N LEU A 992 -0.19 -4.99 -14.71
CA LEU A 992 -0.12 -4.52 -13.33
C LEU A 992 1.25 -4.75 -12.66
N ALA A 993 2.15 -5.58 -13.19
CA ALA A 993 3.45 -5.81 -12.58
C ALA A 993 4.36 -4.57 -12.60
N GLU A 994 4.18 -3.67 -13.57
CA GLU A 994 5.03 -2.50 -13.75
C GLU A 994 4.28 -1.20 -13.51
N PRO A 995 4.81 -0.26 -12.71
CA PRO A 995 4.12 0.99 -12.41
C PRO A 995 3.65 1.77 -13.65
N GLU A 996 4.51 1.89 -14.66
CA GLU A 996 4.17 2.60 -15.89
C GLU A 996 3.05 1.91 -16.67
N ALA A 997 3.13 0.59 -16.84
CA ALA A 997 2.13 -0.19 -17.57
C ALA A 997 0.81 -0.32 -16.82
N ALA A 998 0.86 -0.35 -15.49
CA ALA A 998 -0.30 -0.30 -14.60
C ALA A 998 -1.03 1.04 -14.72
N PHE A 999 -0.28 2.15 -14.82
CA PHE A 999 -0.83 3.47 -15.12
C PHE A 999 -1.51 3.53 -16.46
N ASP A 1000 -0.83 3.09 -17.50
CA ASP A 1000 -1.42 3.14 -18.84
C ASP A 1000 -2.68 2.25 -18.88
N LEU A 1001 -2.68 1.11 -18.18
CA LEU A 1001 -3.88 0.26 -18.09
C LEU A 1001 -5.06 1.01 -17.46
N LEU A 1002 -4.83 1.66 -16.32
CA LEU A 1002 -5.90 2.41 -15.64
C LEU A 1002 -6.37 3.60 -16.49
N ALA A 1003 -5.44 4.34 -17.10
CA ALA A 1003 -5.75 5.46 -17.98
C ALA A 1003 -6.57 5.00 -19.19
N ASP A 1004 -6.19 3.90 -19.83
CA ASP A 1004 -6.92 3.27 -20.94
C ASP A 1004 -8.34 2.86 -20.51
N LEU A 1005 -8.47 2.26 -19.31
CA LEU A 1005 -9.77 1.88 -18.76
C LEU A 1005 -10.65 3.10 -18.55
N LEU A 1006 -10.13 4.16 -17.90
CA LEU A 1006 -10.89 5.39 -17.65
C LEU A 1006 -11.31 6.07 -18.96
N ALA A 1007 -10.44 6.11 -19.97
CA ALA A 1007 -10.76 6.65 -21.30
C ALA A 1007 -11.89 5.86 -22.00
N GLN A 1008 -12.03 4.57 -21.69
CA GLN A 1008 -13.09 3.69 -22.22
C GLN A 1008 -14.35 3.65 -21.31
N GLY A 1009 -14.50 4.61 -20.39
CA GLY A 1009 -15.64 4.65 -19.46
C GLY A 1009 -15.56 3.61 -18.34
N GLY A 1010 -14.37 3.06 -18.09
CA GLY A 1010 -14.06 2.15 -16.97
C GLY A 1010 -14.49 0.70 -17.15
N LEU A 1011 -15.29 0.39 -18.19
CA LEU A 1011 -15.74 -0.96 -18.55
C LEU A 1011 -16.34 -1.77 -17.38
N GLY A 1012 -17.01 -1.09 -16.44
CA GLY A 1012 -17.60 -1.70 -15.25
C GLY A 1012 -16.61 -2.15 -14.18
N ARG A 1013 -15.32 -1.78 -14.30
CA ARG A 1013 -14.25 -2.09 -13.32
C ARG A 1013 -13.92 -0.91 -12.43
N CYS A 1014 -13.92 0.29 -12.99
CA CYS A 1014 -13.69 1.53 -12.27
C CYS A 1014 -14.56 2.64 -12.88
N SER A 1015 -14.58 3.80 -12.24
CA SER A 1015 -15.16 5.02 -12.84
C SER A 1015 -14.29 6.23 -12.53
N PRO A 1016 -14.32 7.30 -13.35
CA PRO A 1016 -13.69 8.56 -13.00
C PRO A 1016 -14.19 9.09 -11.65
N VAL A 1017 -13.37 9.88 -10.97
CA VAL A 1017 -13.79 10.48 -9.71
C VAL A 1017 -14.93 11.48 -9.94
N TRP A 1018 -16.04 11.23 -9.25
CA TRP A 1018 -17.20 12.08 -9.20
C TRP A 1018 -16.94 13.30 -8.31
N ALA A 1019 -17.23 14.48 -8.84
CA ALA A 1019 -17.03 15.77 -8.16
C ALA A 1019 -18.03 16.03 -7.02
N GLY A 1020 -19.07 15.21 -6.89
CA GLY A 1020 -20.21 15.47 -6.02
C GLY A 1020 -21.35 16.18 -6.77
N PRO A 1021 -22.53 16.33 -6.13
CA PRO A 1021 -23.68 16.91 -6.81
C PRO A 1021 -23.51 18.43 -7.01
N SER A 1022 -24.09 18.97 -8.08
CA SER A 1022 -23.95 20.37 -8.50
C SER A 1022 -24.98 21.32 -7.85
N ASP A 1023 -25.99 20.79 -7.16
CA ASP A 1023 -26.99 21.60 -6.48
C ASP A 1023 -26.42 22.30 -5.23
N THR A 1024 -27.03 23.44 -4.89
CA THR A 1024 -26.68 24.25 -3.72
C THR A 1024 -27.70 24.12 -2.59
N ARG A 1025 -28.54 23.07 -2.58
CA ARG A 1025 -29.62 22.91 -1.58
C ARG A 1025 -29.06 22.53 -0.21
N VAL A 1026 -27.92 21.86 -0.18
CA VAL A 1026 -27.20 21.48 1.05
C VAL A 1026 -26.02 22.41 1.25
N ILE A 1027 -26.05 23.19 2.34
CA ILE A 1027 -24.92 24.04 2.75
C ILE A 1027 -23.82 23.14 3.32
N ALA A 1028 -22.60 23.28 2.80
CA ALA A 1028 -21.43 22.54 3.28
C ALA A 1028 -21.09 22.93 4.72
N GLN A 1029 -20.61 21.97 5.51
CA GLN A 1029 -20.09 22.24 6.85
C GLN A 1029 -18.76 23.00 6.78
N THR A 1030 -18.45 23.82 7.79
CA THR A 1030 -17.18 24.54 7.88
C THR A 1030 -15.98 23.62 8.03
N ASP A 1031 -14.83 23.98 7.46
CA ASP A 1031 -13.60 23.19 7.54
C ASP A 1031 -13.12 22.94 8.97
N ALA A 1032 -13.34 23.91 9.87
CA ALA A 1032 -12.97 23.79 11.28
C ALA A 1032 -13.73 22.65 12.00
N ARG A 1033 -14.93 22.32 11.53
CA ARG A 1033 -15.73 21.20 12.05
C ARG A 1033 -15.54 19.94 11.23
N ALA A 1034 -15.55 20.04 9.90
CA ALA A 1034 -15.50 18.91 8.99
C ALA A 1034 -14.14 18.20 8.94
N ASP A 1035 -13.07 18.99 9.01
CA ASP A 1035 -11.69 18.54 8.84
C ASP A 1035 -10.76 19.24 9.85
N PRO A 1036 -11.01 19.16 11.17
CA PRO A 1036 -10.28 19.92 12.20
C PRO A 1036 -8.78 19.59 12.23
N ASP A 1037 -8.00 20.50 12.81
CA ASP A 1037 -6.61 20.25 13.20
C ASP A 1037 -6.58 19.87 14.69
N GLY A 1038 -5.79 18.85 15.07
CA GLY A 1038 -5.70 18.38 16.46
C GLY A 1038 -4.93 19.29 17.41
N VAL A 1039 -4.44 20.43 16.93
CA VAL A 1039 -3.84 21.51 17.73
C VAL A 1039 -4.26 22.84 17.12
N ASP A 1040 -4.82 23.77 17.90
CA ASP A 1040 -4.92 25.18 17.53
C ASP A 1040 -3.88 26.00 18.30
N ALA A 1041 -3.45 27.14 17.72
CA ALA A 1041 -2.36 27.95 18.27
C ALA A 1041 -2.61 28.44 19.72
N ASP A 1042 -3.88 28.51 20.14
CA ASP A 1042 -4.31 29.10 21.42
C ASP A 1042 -5.16 28.15 22.30
N GLY A 1043 -5.37 26.87 21.94
CA GLY A 1043 -6.16 25.87 22.70
C GLY A 1043 -7.67 26.14 22.84
N THR A 1044 -8.11 27.36 22.53
CA THR A 1044 -9.40 27.93 22.95
C THR A 1044 -10.45 27.88 21.85
N ARG A 1045 -10.06 27.88 20.57
CA ARG A 1045 -11.00 27.74 19.45
C ARG A 1045 -11.39 26.29 19.25
N LEU A 1046 -10.45 25.34 19.43
CA LEU A 1046 -10.76 23.92 19.37
C LEU A 1046 -11.76 23.53 20.47
N PHE A 1047 -11.55 23.95 21.72
CA PHE A 1047 -12.51 23.66 22.79
C PHE A 1047 -13.91 24.26 22.53
N SER A 1048 -14.00 25.51 22.08
CA SER A 1048 -15.29 26.14 21.80
C SER A 1048 -16.02 25.49 20.63
N ASP A 1049 -15.30 25.11 19.56
CA ASP A 1049 -15.86 24.37 18.42
C ASP A 1049 -16.36 22.99 18.85
N LEU A 1050 -15.58 22.25 19.65
CA LEU A 1050 -15.94 20.91 20.14
C LEU A 1050 -17.14 20.93 21.09
N VAL A 1051 -17.24 21.91 22.01
CA VAL A 1051 -18.42 22.08 22.87
C VAL A 1051 -19.66 22.40 22.03
N GLY A 1052 -19.51 23.23 20.99
CA GLY A 1052 -20.59 23.54 20.05
C GLY A 1052 -21.15 22.31 19.32
N LEU A 1053 -20.33 21.27 19.10
CA LEU A 1053 -20.76 20.03 18.45
C LEU A 1053 -21.67 19.17 19.34
N LEU A 1054 -21.51 19.23 20.67
CA LEU A 1054 -22.34 18.48 21.63
C LEU A 1054 -23.77 19.02 21.73
N GLY A 1055 -23.97 20.32 21.51
CA GLY A 1055 -25.30 20.95 21.51
C GLY A 1055 -26.08 20.77 20.20
N SER A 1056 -25.44 20.20 19.17
CA SER A 1056 -26.02 19.95 17.85
C SER A 1056 -26.19 18.46 17.52
N ALA A 1057 -25.83 17.57 18.45
CA ALA A 1057 -25.86 16.12 18.31
C ALA A 1057 -27.11 15.50 18.94
#